data_AF-A0A2D4VZ89-F1
#
_entry.id   AF-A0A2D4VZ89-F1
#
_cell.length_a   1.000
_cell.length_b   1.000
_cell.length_c   1.000
_cell.angle_alpha   90.00
_cell.angle_beta   90.00
_cell.angle_gamma   90.00
#
_symmetry.space_group_name_H-M   'P 1'
#
loop_
_entity.id
_entity.type
_entity.pdbx_description
1 polymer ?
#
loop_
_entity_poly.entity_id
_entity_poly.type
_entity_poly.pdbx_seq_one_letter_code
_entity_poly.pdbx_strand_id
1 'polypeptide(L)'
;INIGGRPNLAAIDGAAQHAVAVKPISRFRYRLDDLVSEGYPRRIAIIGGGAAGCELALAFARRWHRDAGTRPDISIFGRSARLVPEMPPRAARLLHDALRNVGCTIRCGAEVTRIEDGALTLADGKRSEFDAVFLVSAVTPPAWLAHSGLTLDEAGFIAVGPHLQSLSHDFVFAAGDIAALNNNPRPKSGVYAVRAGPVLAENLRRFAMGKTLRRWRPQKTALALVGTADGKALAVRGKHVSHSRSAWWLKKWIDRRWMAKYTNLSMPPPTAPRPLAGLQPDRVGDAAIDPAFEAMRCLGCGAKTSHKTLEAALQDAIVIARDLGANPDLLPVAGLGEDSAILPAQDGGNLVQSVDVISEITTDPFQLGRIAAVHALSDIYAANATPQHALAIINMAPARSDLQREHLTQIMAGSLMALAESGTLLVGGHTSETDATTVGFAVTGTRLHAPTPPRLEEDPVLVITKPVGTGVLMAGAMQLVADGDWVKSALASMAVSNGIAAGLLAADCPVMTDVTGFGLARHALNLAERCRYTGVEITLSAVPLLDGADILLDKGVRSSLHDQNAASVRLAESVAESAQQAALFDPQTSGGLLAALPRVRAEAAIDRLRAAGQTGVIIGRLTNAWTGLYSARKG
;
A
#
# COMPACT_ATOMS: atom_id res chain seq x y z
N ILE A 1 18.24 -0.26 9.82
CA ILE A 1 17.59 1.04 10.10
C ILE A 1 18.06 2.10 9.10
N ASN A 2 17.19 2.54 8.19
CA ASN A 2 17.49 3.60 7.21
C ASN A 2 16.25 4.51 7.04
N ILE A 3 15.87 5.18 8.13
CA ILE A 3 14.62 5.96 8.24
C ILE A 3 14.81 7.45 7.93
N GLY A 4 16.02 7.86 7.54
CA GLY A 4 16.39 9.27 7.35
C GLY A 4 16.38 10.09 8.66
N GLY A 5 16.59 11.39 8.54
CA GLY A 5 16.40 12.36 9.63
C GLY A 5 15.12 13.18 9.43
N ARG A 6 14.57 13.72 10.52
CA ARG A 6 13.37 14.56 10.54
C ARG A 6 13.73 16.04 10.68
N PRO A 7 12.90 16.98 10.19
CA PRO A 7 13.07 18.39 10.52
C PRO A 7 12.88 18.60 12.03
N ASN A 8 13.64 19.49 12.63
CA ASN A 8 13.47 19.83 14.05
C ASN A 8 12.39 20.90 14.22
N LEU A 9 11.13 20.49 14.11
CA LEU A 9 9.97 21.39 14.25
C LEU A 9 9.79 21.90 15.68
N ALA A 10 10.36 21.22 16.69
CA ALA A 10 10.25 21.63 18.09
C ALA A 10 11.24 22.73 18.47
N ALA A 11 12.26 23.00 17.65
CA ALA A 11 13.25 24.04 17.94
C ALA A 11 12.71 25.47 17.79
N ILE A 12 11.57 25.64 17.11
CA ILE A 12 10.97 26.94 16.82
C ILE A 12 9.50 26.85 17.21
N ASP A 13 9.07 27.71 18.12
CA ASP A 13 7.69 27.75 18.59
C ASP A 13 6.73 27.99 17.41
N GLY A 14 5.63 27.23 17.33
CA GLY A 14 4.65 27.30 16.25
C GLY A 14 5.08 26.72 14.87
N ALA A 15 6.31 26.22 14.71
CA ALA A 15 6.78 25.74 13.41
C ALA A 15 6.06 24.47 12.90
N ALA A 16 5.58 23.61 13.79
CA ALA A 16 4.84 22.41 13.39
C ALA A 16 3.51 22.74 12.71
N GLN A 17 2.87 23.84 13.12
CA GLN A 17 1.58 24.31 12.64
C GLN A 17 1.73 25.22 11.42
N HIS A 18 2.66 26.18 11.47
CA HIS A 18 2.70 27.30 10.51
C HIS A 18 3.83 27.22 9.48
N ALA A 19 4.75 26.25 9.57
CA ALA A 19 5.86 26.12 8.61
C ALA A 19 5.73 24.91 7.68
N VAL A 20 6.19 25.09 6.45
CA VAL A 20 6.34 24.04 5.45
C VAL A 20 7.77 23.48 5.54
N ALA A 21 7.92 22.31 6.17
CA ALA A 21 9.21 21.62 6.21
C ALA A 21 9.59 21.02 4.85
N VAL A 22 10.82 21.27 4.40
CA VAL A 22 11.31 20.74 3.11
C VAL A 22 11.66 19.25 3.17
N LYS A 23 12.00 18.73 4.35
CA LYS A 23 12.23 17.30 4.59
C LYS A 23 11.09 16.74 5.44
N PRO A 24 10.57 15.52 5.15
CA PRO A 24 10.89 14.70 3.98
C PRO A 24 10.34 15.30 2.67
N ILE A 25 11.10 15.15 1.58
CA ILE A 25 10.81 15.80 0.28
C ILE A 25 9.46 15.38 -0.29
N SER A 26 9.02 14.14 -0.04
CA SER A 26 7.70 13.65 -0.48
C SER A 26 6.55 14.49 0.07
N ARG A 27 6.59 14.82 1.38
CA ARG A 27 5.57 15.67 2.02
C ARG A 27 5.68 17.13 1.60
N PHE A 28 6.90 17.61 1.39
CA PHE A 28 7.13 18.98 0.90
C PHE A 28 6.47 19.20 -0.45
N ARG A 29 6.54 18.21 -1.36
CA ARG A 29 5.93 18.32 -2.69
C ARG A 29 4.42 18.54 -2.60
N TYR A 30 3.70 17.70 -1.87
CA TYR A 30 2.24 17.85 -1.71
C TYR A 30 1.86 19.21 -1.13
N ARG A 31 2.50 19.62 -0.03
CA ARG A 31 2.23 20.93 0.58
C ARG A 31 2.56 22.12 -0.33
N LEU A 32 3.59 21.98 -1.17
CA LEU A 32 3.94 23.02 -2.14
C LEU A 32 2.90 23.10 -3.26
N ASP A 33 2.38 21.96 -3.72
CA ASP A 33 1.36 21.89 -4.75
C ASP A 33 0.02 22.46 -4.21
N ASP A 34 -0.38 22.11 -2.99
CA ASP A 34 -1.56 22.68 -2.30
C ASP A 34 -1.44 24.21 -2.19
N LEU A 35 -0.32 24.70 -1.66
CA LEU A 35 -0.07 26.13 -1.48
C LEU A 35 -0.09 26.90 -2.81
N VAL A 36 0.46 26.32 -3.88
CA VAL A 36 0.42 26.94 -5.21
C VAL A 36 -0.98 26.91 -5.82
N SER A 37 -1.80 25.90 -5.51
CA SER A 37 -3.19 25.81 -5.99
C SER A 37 -4.10 26.88 -5.39
N GLU A 38 -3.81 27.31 -4.15
CA GLU A 38 -4.48 28.42 -3.46
C GLU A 38 -4.00 29.80 -3.94
N GLY A 39 -2.80 29.85 -4.54
CA GLY A 39 -2.20 31.05 -5.11
C GLY A 39 -0.72 31.20 -4.76
N TYR A 40 0.06 31.84 -5.63
CA TYR A 40 1.49 32.02 -5.37
C TYR A 40 1.75 33.00 -4.20
N PRO A 41 2.44 32.59 -3.13
CA PRO A 41 2.75 33.47 -2.01
C PRO A 41 3.67 34.61 -2.46
N ARG A 42 3.43 35.84 -1.96
CA ARG A 42 4.22 37.01 -2.35
C ARG A 42 5.40 37.23 -1.41
N ARG A 43 5.21 37.06 -0.10
CA ARG A 43 6.25 37.24 0.93
C ARG A 43 6.62 35.90 1.52
N ILE A 44 7.89 35.53 1.42
CA ILE A 44 8.36 34.19 1.76
C ILE A 44 9.54 34.23 2.70
N ALA A 45 9.44 33.51 3.81
CA ALA A 45 10.56 33.28 4.70
C ALA A 45 11.17 31.91 4.45
N ILE A 46 12.50 31.85 4.29
CA ILE A 46 13.26 30.61 4.25
C ILE A 46 14.16 30.56 5.49
N ILE A 47 13.84 29.65 6.40
CA ILE A 47 14.60 29.45 7.64
C ILE A 47 15.67 28.40 7.37
N GLY A 48 16.90 28.86 7.12
CA GLY A 48 18.05 28.00 6.85
C GLY A 48 19.04 28.63 5.85
N GLY A 49 20.11 29.24 6.35
CA GLY A 49 21.18 29.83 5.53
C GLY A 49 22.18 28.83 4.90
N GLY A 50 21.86 27.54 4.89
CA GLY A 50 22.69 26.50 4.26
C GLY A 50 22.45 26.38 2.76
N ALA A 51 23.19 25.46 2.10
CA ALA A 51 23.14 25.31 0.65
C ALA A 51 21.73 25.01 0.11
N ALA A 52 20.98 24.15 0.80
CA ALA A 52 19.62 23.79 0.42
C ALA A 52 18.64 24.97 0.51
N GLY A 53 18.74 25.80 1.54
CA GLY A 53 17.88 26.98 1.68
C GLY A 53 18.20 28.05 0.63
N CYS A 54 19.49 28.26 0.35
CA CYS A 54 19.91 29.16 -0.75
C CYS A 54 19.42 28.66 -2.11
N GLU A 55 19.55 27.35 -2.39
CA GLU A 55 19.07 26.75 -3.64
C GLU A 55 17.55 26.86 -3.77
N LEU A 56 16.81 26.61 -2.70
CA LEU A 56 15.36 26.72 -2.68
C LEU A 56 14.90 28.14 -3.01
N ALA A 57 15.52 29.14 -2.38
CA ALA A 57 15.24 30.56 -2.65
C ALA A 57 15.45 30.92 -4.14
N LEU A 58 16.58 30.50 -4.70
CA LEU A 58 16.91 30.75 -6.11
C LEU A 58 15.96 30.00 -7.06
N ALA A 59 15.57 28.78 -6.71
CA ALA A 59 14.62 27.98 -7.47
C ALA A 59 13.23 28.61 -7.47
N PHE A 60 12.75 29.08 -6.31
CA PHE A 60 11.49 29.80 -6.16
C PHE A 60 11.48 31.12 -6.93
N ALA A 61 12.49 31.96 -6.76
CA ALA A 61 12.62 33.22 -7.49
C ALA A 61 12.55 33.02 -9.01
N ARG A 62 13.17 31.94 -9.52
CA ARG A 62 13.14 31.62 -10.95
C ARG A 62 11.82 30.98 -11.39
N ARG A 63 11.33 29.97 -10.67
CA ARG A 63 10.13 29.19 -11.04
C ARG A 63 8.90 30.09 -11.03
N TRP A 64 8.70 30.87 -9.97
CA TRP A 64 7.50 31.69 -9.84
C TRP A 64 7.53 32.94 -10.71
N HIS A 65 8.70 33.52 -11.01
CA HIS A 65 8.77 34.53 -12.08
C HIS A 65 8.31 33.95 -13.43
N ARG A 66 8.69 32.70 -13.74
CA ARG A 66 8.26 32.04 -14.99
C ARG A 66 6.77 31.70 -14.97
N ASP A 67 6.28 31.16 -13.86
CA ASP A 67 4.92 30.58 -13.77
C ASP A 67 3.85 31.64 -13.44
N ALA A 68 4.18 32.67 -12.64
CA ALA A 68 3.27 33.69 -12.14
C ALA A 68 3.60 35.12 -12.64
N GLY A 69 4.61 35.27 -13.51
CA GLY A 69 5.04 36.57 -14.07
C GLY A 69 5.73 37.51 -13.10
N THR A 70 5.78 37.19 -11.80
CA THR A 70 6.36 38.03 -10.75
C THR A 70 7.28 37.22 -9.83
N ARG A 71 8.30 37.87 -9.25
CA ARG A 71 9.14 37.25 -8.21
C ARG A 71 8.50 37.48 -6.84
N PRO A 72 8.48 36.48 -5.96
CA PRO A 72 8.19 36.73 -4.56
C PRO A 72 9.31 37.56 -3.91
N ASP A 73 8.93 38.29 -2.86
CA ASP A 73 9.85 38.84 -1.87
C ASP A 73 10.32 37.69 -0.95
N ILE A 74 11.56 37.25 -1.13
CA ILE A 74 12.14 36.15 -0.37
C ILE A 74 13.14 36.68 0.65
N SER A 75 12.92 36.36 1.92
CA SER A 75 13.85 36.60 3.01
C SER A 75 14.45 35.29 3.52
N ILE A 76 15.78 35.19 3.52
CA ILE A 76 16.52 34.05 4.09
C ILE A 76 17.01 34.41 5.49
N PHE A 77 16.67 33.57 6.46
CA PHE A 77 17.10 33.69 7.85
C PHE A 77 18.09 32.58 8.19
N GLY A 78 19.27 32.96 8.67
CA GLY A 78 20.31 32.03 9.10
C GLY A 78 20.88 32.41 10.46
N ARG A 79 20.95 31.45 11.38
CA ARG A 79 21.58 31.63 12.70
C ARG A 79 23.09 31.93 12.64
N SER A 80 23.76 31.46 11.59
CA SER A 80 25.20 31.64 11.41
C SER A 80 25.53 33.04 10.90
N ALA A 81 26.73 33.55 11.22
CA ALA A 81 27.19 34.87 10.79
C ALA A 81 27.30 35.05 9.25
N ARG A 82 27.30 33.96 8.47
CA ARG A 82 27.29 33.99 7.01
C ARG A 82 26.48 32.83 6.43
N LEU A 83 26.07 33.00 5.17
CA LEU A 83 25.53 31.90 4.36
C LEU A 83 26.57 30.78 4.16
N VAL A 84 26.07 29.55 4.06
CA VAL A 84 26.86 28.32 3.83
C VAL A 84 28.17 28.30 4.64
N PRO A 85 28.10 28.38 5.99
CA PRO A 85 29.28 28.43 6.85
C PRO A 85 30.22 27.22 6.66
N GLU A 86 29.68 26.09 6.20
CA GLU A 86 30.40 24.87 5.86
C GLU A 86 31.22 24.94 4.56
N MET A 87 30.96 25.94 3.70
CA MET A 87 31.64 26.13 2.42
C MET A 87 32.72 27.24 2.50
N PRO A 88 33.71 27.26 1.59
CA PRO A 88 34.73 28.32 1.57
C PRO A 88 34.13 29.75 1.45
N PRO A 89 34.77 30.79 1.99
CA PRO A 89 34.24 32.16 1.95
C PRO A 89 33.90 32.68 0.55
N ARG A 90 34.64 32.23 -0.49
CA ARG A 90 34.33 32.55 -1.89
C ARG A 90 32.98 32.00 -2.34
N ALA A 91 32.61 30.79 -1.90
CA ALA A 91 31.31 30.19 -2.21
C ALA A 91 30.17 30.99 -1.57
N ALA A 92 30.33 31.39 -0.30
CA ALA A 92 29.36 32.22 0.39
C ALA A 92 29.14 33.57 -0.31
N ARG A 93 30.21 34.26 -0.72
CA ARG A 93 30.11 35.51 -1.49
C ARG A 93 29.34 35.33 -2.80
N LEU A 94 29.71 34.32 -3.59
CA LEU A 94 29.05 34.06 -4.89
C LEU A 94 27.56 33.72 -4.72
N LEU A 95 27.18 32.95 -3.69
CA LEU A 95 25.77 32.67 -3.41
C LEU A 95 25.02 33.90 -2.91
N HIS A 96 25.66 34.70 -2.07
CA HIS A 96 25.12 35.95 -1.58
C HIS A 96 24.81 36.90 -2.75
N ASP A 97 25.75 37.05 -3.69
CA ASP A 97 25.56 37.85 -4.91
C ASP A 97 24.44 37.29 -5.79
N ALA A 98 24.41 35.96 -6.00
CA ALA A 98 23.36 35.31 -6.79
C ALA A 98 21.96 35.53 -6.20
N LEU A 99 21.82 35.50 -4.87
CA LEU A 99 20.58 35.77 -4.15
C LEU A 99 20.17 37.24 -4.24
N ARG A 100 21.10 38.17 -4.03
CA ARG A 100 20.83 39.61 -4.17
C ARG A 100 20.42 39.99 -5.59
N ASN A 101 21.03 39.38 -6.60
CA ASN A 101 20.71 39.62 -8.02
C ASN A 101 19.27 39.22 -8.39
N VAL A 102 18.62 38.35 -7.60
CA VAL A 102 17.20 38.03 -7.78
C VAL A 102 16.26 38.76 -6.83
N GLY A 103 16.79 39.66 -5.99
CA GLY A 103 16.01 40.47 -5.06
C GLY A 103 15.80 39.84 -3.68
N CYS A 104 16.51 38.76 -3.33
CA CYS A 104 16.36 38.15 -2.01
C CYS A 104 16.99 39.01 -0.92
N THR A 105 16.30 39.13 0.22
CA THR A 105 16.83 39.71 1.46
C THR A 105 17.54 38.62 2.26
N ILE A 106 18.74 38.90 2.77
CA ILE A 106 19.57 37.91 3.48
C ILE A 106 19.83 38.43 4.90
N ARG A 107 19.42 37.66 5.91
CA ARG A 107 19.62 37.96 7.33
C ARG A 107 20.41 36.84 8.00
N CYS A 108 21.72 37.05 8.10
CA CYS A 108 22.63 36.18 8.85
C CYS A 108 22.72 36.64 10.31
N GLY A 109 23.04 35.72 11.23
CA GLY A 109 22.99 35.98 12.67
C GLY A 109 21.56 36.23 13.19
N ALA A 110 20.54 35.89 12.41
CA ALA A 110 19.14 36.12 12.72
C ALA A 110 18.46 34.77 12.99
N GLU A 111 18.43 34.37 14.26
CA GLU A 111 17.73 33.17 14.70
C GLU A 111 16.23 33.44 14.82
N VAL A 112 15.41 32.58 14.21
CA VAL A 112 13.95 32.61 14.32
C VAL A 112 13.56 31.75 15.52
N THR A 113 12.82 32.32 16.46
CA THR A 113 12.42 31.65 17.72
C THR A 113 10.95 31.27 17.75
N ARG A 114 10.10 31.98 16.99
CA ARG A 114 8.66 31.72 16.88
C ARG A 114 8.14 31.98 15.48
N ILE A 115 7.17 31.17 15.05
CA ILE A 115 6.38 31.31 13.83
C ILE A 115 4.90 31.31 14.23
N GLU A 116 4.18 32.31 13.78
CA GLU A 116 2.73 32.47 13.96
C GLU A 116 2.08 32.51 12.58
N ASP A 117 0.75 32.50 12.54
CA ASP A 117 0.04 32.72 11.30
C ASP A 117 0.38 34.10 10.72
N GLY A 118 0.91 34.10 9.49
CA GLY A 118 1.32 35.31 8.78
C GLY A 118 2.61 36.01 9.26
N ALA A 119 3.34 35.49 10.26
CA ALA A 119 4.51 36.19 10.81
C ALA A 119 5.57 35.29 11.47
N LEU A 120 6.79 35.82 11.60
CA LEU A 120 7.85 35.22 12.41
C LEU A 120 8.49 36.23 13.35
N THR A 121 9.08 35.73 14.44
CA THR A 121 9.81 36.50 15.45
C THR A 121 11.24 36.01 15.57
N LEU A 122 12.18 36.97 15.61
CA LEU A 122 13.61 36.72 15.78
C LEU A 122 14.01 36.75 17.25
N ALA A 123 15.19 36.19 17.56
CA ALA A 123 15.77 36.21 18.90
C ALA A 123 16.01 37.63 19.46
N ASP A 124 16.17 38.64 18.59
CA ASP A 124 16.28 40.05 18.98
C ASP A 124 14.91 40.75 19.16
N GLY A 125 13.81 39.99 19.13
CA GLY A 125 12.44 40.46 19.32
C GLY A 125 11.80 41.07 18.07
N LYS A 126 12.54 41.21 16.95
CA LYS A 126 11.96 41.77 15.72
C LYS A 126 10.97 40.80 15.08
N ARG A 127 9.81 41.34 14.70
CA ARG A 127 8.76 40.63 13.97
C ARG A 127 8.82 40.93 12.47
N SER A 128 8.46 39.97 11.62
CA SER A 128 8.39 40.14 10.17
C SER A 128 7.24 39.32 9.58
N GLU A 129 6.46 39.91 8.69
CA GLU A 129 5.27 39.29 8.09
C GLU A 129 5.60 38.49 6.83
N PHE A 130 4.92 37.36 6.65
CA PHE A 130 5.11 36.42 5.54
C PHE A 130 3.82 35.71 5.18
N ASP A 131 3.67 35.35 3.91
CA ASP A 131 2.54 34.55 3.42
C ASP A 131 2.87 33.05 3.48
N ALA A 132 4.16 32.69 3.42
CA ALA A 132 4.63 31.31 3.57
C ALA A 132 6.00 31.23 4.23
N VAL A 133 6.17 30.25 5.12
CA VAL A 133 7.44 29.99 5.83
C VAL A 133 7.95 28.59 5.51
N PHE A 134 9.15 28.49 4.92
CA PHE A 134 9.80 27.23 4.59
C PHE A 134 10.92 26.92 5.58
N LEU A 135 10.80 25.81 6.28
CA LEU A 135 11.82 25.33 7.22
C LEU A 135 12.82 24.42 6.51
N VAL A 136 14.06 24.89 6.41
CA VAL A 136 15.20 24.21 5.77
C VAL A 136 16.31 24.01 6.80
N SER A 137 15.96 23.43 7.95
CA SER A 137 16.88 23.20 9.06
C SER A 137 17.75 21.96 8.85
N ALA A 138 18.77 21.80 9.71
CA ALA A 138 19.40 20.51 9.92
C ALA A 138 18.36 19.48 10.37
N VAL A 139 18.63 18.21 10.04
CA VAL A 139 17.78 17.09 10.46
C VAL A 139 18.14 16.65 11.88
N THR A 140 17.16 16.14 12.61
CA THR A 140 17.29 15.47 13.90
C THR A 140 16.86 14.01 13.80
N PRO A 141 17.35 13.13 14.68
CA PRO A 141 16.85 11.77 14.80
C PRO A 141 15.39 11.75 15.30
N PRO A 142 14.57 10.75 14.95
CA PRO A 142 13.27 10.54 15.57
C PRO A 142 13.38 10.26 17.07
N ALA A 143 12.48 10.84 17.88
CA ALA A 143 12.52 10.77 19.34
C ALA A 143 12.46 9.34 19.91
N TRP A 144 11.84 8.39 19.19
CA TRP A 144 11.76 7.00 19.66
C TRP A 144 13.12 6.31 19.77
N LEU A 145 14.16 6.80 19.07
CA LEU A 145 15.50 6.21 19.15
C LEU A 145 16.09 6.29 20.56
N ALA A 146 15.76 7.33 21.32
CA ALA A 146 16.20 7.46 22.72
C ALA A 146 15.74 6.29 23.60
N HIS A 147 14.64 5.62 23.21
CA HIS A 147 14.05 4.49 23.92
C HIS A 147 14.39 3.14 23.27
N SER A 148 15.26 3.12 22.25
CA SER A 148 15.54 1.91 21.46
C SER A 148 16.60 0.99 22.06
N GLY A 149 17.34 1.43 23.08
CA GLY A 149 18.52 0.73 23.62
C GLY A 149 19.74 0.72 22.67
N LEU A 150 19.68 1.42 21.53
CA LEU A 150 20.83 1.59 20.64
C LEU A 150 21.81 2.60 21.21
N THR A 151 23.11 2.37 21.02
CA THR A 151 24.10 3.41 21.25
C THR A 151 23.87 4.56 20.27
N LEU A 152 23.62 5.76 20.82
CA LEU A 152 23.45 6.98 20.06
C LEU A 152 24.68 7.89 20.24
N ASP A 153 24.94 8.78 19.28
CA ASP A 153 25.87 9.90 19.46
C ASP A 153 25.25 11.01 20.33
N GLU A 154 26.03 12.04 20.66
CA GLU A 154 25.58 13.18 21.48
C GLU A 154 24.38 13.92 20.88
N ALA A 155 24.16 13.81 19.56
CA ALA A 155 23.05 14.42 18.85
C ALA A 155 21.85 13.45 18.66
N GLY A 156 21.91 12.25 19.24
CA GLY A 156 20.87 11.23 19.23
C GLY A 156 20.81 10.35 17.98
N PHE A 157 21.79 10.44 17.08
CA PHE A 157 21.86 9.57 15.88
C PHE A 157 22.44 8.21 16.23
N ILE A 158 22.10 7.16 15.47
CA ILE A 158 22.60 5.81 15.74
C ILE A 158 24.11 5.78 15.50
N ALA A 159 24.88 5.52 16.56
CA ALA A 159 26.33 5.39 16.47
C ALA A 159 26.67 4.08 15.76
N VAL A 160 27.41 4.19 14.66
CA VAL A 160 27.82 3.03 13.86
C VAL A 160 29.34 2.94 13.68
N GLY A 161 29.81 1.70 13.62
CA GLY A 161 31.17 1.37 13.24
C GLY A 161 31.42 1.53 11.73
N PRO A 162 32.65 1.26 11.26
CA PRO A 162 33.00 1.41 9.86
C PRO A 162 32.37 0.33 8.96
N HIS A 163 31.63 -0.63 9.52
CA HIS A 163 30.84 -1.61 8.77
C HIS A 163 29.35 -1.24 8.68
N LEU A 164 28.97 -0.05 9.16
CA LEU A 164 27.57 0.39 9.29
C LEU A 164 26.73 -0.42 10.30
N GLN A 165 27.39 -1.20 11.16
CA GLN A 165 26.76 -1.85 12.32
C GLN A 165 26.64 -0.90 13.49
N SER A 166 25.56 -1.03 14.25
CA SER A 166 25.39 -0.39 15.55
C SER A 166 26.54 -0.76 16.47
N LEU A 167 26.96 0.18 17.32
CA LEU A 167 27.97 -0.10 18.34
C LEU A 167 27.43 -0.92 19.53
N SER A 168 26.10 -0.98 19.69
CA SER A 168 25.46 -1.75 20.78
C SER A 168 25.06 -3.18 20.38
N HIS A 169 24.73 -3.41 19.10
CA HIS A 169 24.16 -4.67 18.62
C HIS A 169 24.73 -4.98 17.24
N ASP A 170 25.46 -6.09 17.11
CA ASP A 170 26.11 -6.50 15.88
C ASP A 170 25.12 -6.89 14.76
N PHE A 171 23.94 -7.39 15.13
CA PHE A 171 22.85 -7.71 14.21
C PHE A 171 22.06 -6.48 13.72
N VAL A 172 22.32 -5.29 14.26
CA VAL A 172 21.65 -4.05 13.85
C VAL A 172 22.57 -3.24 12.94
N PHE A 173 22.08 -2.88 11.76
CA PHE A 173 22.79 -1.99 10.82
C PHE A 173 22.04 -0.69 10.62
N ALA A 174 22.76 0.42 10.48
CA ALA A 174 22.19 1.72 10.14
C ALA A 174 23.00 2.46 9.08
N ALA A 175 22.31 3.14 8.16
CA ALA A 175 22.93 3.95 7.11
C ALA A 175 22.07 5.18 6.78
N GLY A 176 22.64 6.10 6.00
CA GLY A 176 21.97 7.35 5.64
C GLY A 176 22.10 8.42 6.72
N ASP A 177 21.22 9.42 6.68
CA ASP A 177 21.27 10.57 7.60
C ASP A 177 21.10 10.15 9.08
N ILE A 178 20.46 9.00 9.33
CA ILE A 178 20.22 8.51 10.69
C ILE A 178 21.46 7.93 11.37
N ALA A 179 22.49 7.56 10.60
CA ALA A 179 23.70 6.91 11.11
C ALA A 179 24.83 7.92 11.36
N ALA A 180 25.55 7.77 12.47
CA ALA A 180 26.71 8.56 12.83
C ALA A 180 27.95 7.67 12.91
N LEU A 181 28.92 7.91 12.01
CA LEU A 181 30.22 7.24 12.04
C LEU A 181 31.07 7.85 13.15
N ASN A 182 31.16 7.17 14.29
CA ASN A 182 31.77 7.69 15.52
C ASN A 182 33.18 8.29 15.30
N ASN A 183 33.99 7.64 14.46
CA ASN A 183 35.39 8.04 14.21
C ASN A 183 35.59 8.85 12.92
N ASN A 184 34.53 9.19 12.19
CA ASN A 184 34.64 9.94 10.93
C ASN A 184 33.31 10.64 10.61
N PRO A 185 32.90 11.65 11.39
CA PRO A 185 31.64 12.34 11.19
C PRO A 185 31.60 12.95 9.79
N ARG A 186 30.50 12.72 9.07
CA ARG A 186 30.24 13.28 7.74
C ARG A 186 28.99 14.16 7.79
N PRO A 187 28.95 15.23 6.98
CA PRO A 187 27.72 15.98 6.79
C PRO A 187 26.57 15.05 6.44
N LYS A 188 25.41 15.26 7.08
CA LYS A 188 24.16 14.53 6.80
C LYS A 188 23.62 14.96 5.44
N SER A 189 24.18 14.38 4.37
CA SER A 189 23.87 14.73 2.99
C SER A 189 23.68 13.49 2.13
N GLY A 190 22.83 13.63 1.11
CA GLY A 190 22.48 12.54 0.19
C GLY A 190 23.69 11.89 -0.49
N VAL A 191 24.76 12.65 -0.72
CA VAL A 191 25.98 12.18 -1.40
C VAL A 191 26.72 11.10 -0.61
N TYR A 192 26.67 11.16 0.72
CA TYR A 192 27.25 10.15 1.60
C TYR A 192 26.25 9.01 1.85
N ALA A 193 24.99 9.35 2.11
CA ALA A 193 23.91 8.40 2.37
C ALA A 193 23.74 7.38 1.23
N VAL A 194 23.65 7.87 -0.01
CA VAL A 194 23.47 7.03 -1.21
C VAL A 194 24.61 6.03 -1.39
N ARG A 195 25.85 6.44 -1.10
CA ARG A 195 27.01 5.56 -1.28
C ARG A 195 27.21 4.56 -0.15
N ALA A 196 26.60 4.79 1.02
CA ALA A 196 26.56 3.80 2.09
C ALA A 196 25.65 2.61 1.73
N GLY A 197 24.63 2.81 0.89
CA GLY A 197 23.64 1.80 0.51
C GLY A 197 24.23 0.48 -0.02
N PRO A 198 25.09 0.49 -1.07
CA PRO A 198 25.69 -0.73 -1.59
C PRO A 198 26.50 -1.51 -0.55
N VAL A 199 27.25 -0.80 0.31
CA VAL A 199 28.04 -1.44 1.38
C VAL A 199 27.13 -2.01 2.46
N LEU A 200 26.06 -1.30 2.83
CA LEU A 200 25.05 -1.81 3.74
C LEU A 200 24.43 -3.11 3.19
N ALA A 201 23.98 -3.11 1.94
CA ALA A 201 23.34 -4.28 1.32
C ALA A 201 24.31 -5.48 1.21
N GLU A 202 25.58 -5.23 0.96
CA GLU A 202 26.61 -6.27 0.96
C GLU A 202 26.89 -6.80 2.37
N ASN A 203 26.98 -5.91 3.37
CA ASN A 203 27.23 -6.30 4.76
C ASN A 203 26.07 -7.07 5.39
N LEU A 204 24.83 -6.72 5.06
CA LEU A 204 23.66 -7.50 5.49
C LEU A 204 23.74 -8.95 4.99
N ARG A 205 24.08 -9.15 3.71
CA ARG A 205 24.27 -10.50 3.14
C ARG A 205 25.47 -11.22 3.75
N ARG A 206 26.60 -10.53 3.94
CA ARG A 206 27.80 -11.10 4.55
C ARG A 206 27.53 -11.54 5.99
N PHE A 207 26.87 -10.69 6.79
CA PHE A 207 26.49 -11.00 8.16
C PHE A 207 25.59 -12.24 8.22
N ALA A 208 24.53 -12.28 7.39
CA ALA A 208 23.64 -13.43 7.30
C ALA A 208 24.35 -14.74 6.90
N MET A 209 25.43 -14.64 6.13
CA MET A 209 26.25 -15.78 5.69
C MET A 209 27.46 -16.07 6.61
N GLY A 210 27.61 -15.38 7.75
CA GLY A 210 28.78 -15.52 8.63
C GLY A 210 30.11 -15.10 7.99
N LYS A 211 30.08 -14.25 6.95
CA LYS A 211 31.25 -13.76 6.21
C LYS A 211 31.78 -12.45 6.79
N THR A 212 33.08 -12.22 6.62
CA THR A 212 33.74 -10.97 7.02
C THR A 212 33.11 -9.74 6.37
N LEU A 213 32.75 -8.75 7.18
CA LEU A 213 32.10 -7.52 6.72
C LEU A 213 33.04 -6.61 5.93
N ARG A 214 32.46 -5.85 5.00
CA ARG A 214 33.17 -4.86 4.19
C ARG A 214 33.18 -3.52 4.90
N ARG A 215 34.36 -2.92 4.99
CA ARG A 215 34.54 -1.58 5.55
C ARG A 215 34.00 -0.49 4.61
N TRP A 216 33.11 0.35 5.13
CA TRP A 216 32.68 1.61 4.51
C TRP A 216 33.67 2.73 4.84
N ARG A 217 34.22 3.37 3.80
CA ARG A 217 35.10 4.54 3.92
C ARG A 217 34.52 5.69 3.12
N PRO A 218 33.77 6.63 3.74
CA PRO A 218 33.21 7.76 3.02
C PRO A 218 34.32 8.70 2.52
N GLN A 219 34.17 9.20 1.30
CA GLN A 219 35.08 10.18 0.69
C GLN A 219 35.35 11.38 1.61
N LYS A 220 36.56 11.95 1.56
CA LYS A 220 36.92 13.12 2.39
C LYS A 220 36.15 14.37 1.98
N THR A 221 36.01 14.61 0.68
CA THR A 221 35.33 15.78 0.11
C THR A 221 34.29 15.34 -0.91
N ALA A 222 33.11 15.94 -0.85
CA ALA A 222 32.09 15.82 -1.90
C ALA A 222 32.16 17.04 -2.84
N LEU A 223 31.76 16.83 -4.10
CA LEU A 223 31.40 17.93 -4.98
C LEU A 223 29.97 18.36 -4.62
N ALA A 224 29.80 19.61 -4.19
CA ALA A 224 28.49 20.24 -4.03
C ALA A 224 28.19 21.09 -5.27
N LEU A 225 26.98 20.95 -5.80
CA LEU A 225 26.48 21.71 -6.94
C LEU A 225 25.17 22.39 -6.53
N VAL A 226 25.17 23.72 -6.48
CA VAL A 226 24.01 24.54 -6.11
C VAL A 226 23.54 25.32 -7.33
N GLY A 227 22.33 25.05 -7.81
CA GLY A 227 21.74 25.77 -8.93
C GLY A 227 21.50 27.24 -8.62
N THR A 228 21.81 28.12 -9.57
CA THR A 228 21.51 29.55 -9.48
C THR A 228 20.45 29.96 -10.50
N ALA A 229 19.70 31.02 -10.18
CA ALA A 229 18.57 31.46 -10.99
C ALA A 229 18.96 31.93 -12.41
N ASP A 230 20.22 32.35 -12.61
CA ASP A 230 20.80 32.78 -13.89
C ASP A 230 21.16 31.62 -14.84
N GLY A 231 20.77 30.38 -14.52
CA GLY A 231 21.06 29.20 -15.35
C GLY A 231 22.50 28.71 -15.26
N LYS A 232 23.22 29.11 -14.20
CA LYS A 232 24.51 28.57 -13.80
C LYS A 232 24.36 27.71 -12.54
N ALA A 233 25.47 27.14 -12.07
CA ALA A 233 25.55 26.51 -10.77
C ALA A 233 26.87 26.89 -10.10
N LEU A 234 26.84 26.98 -8.79
CA LEU A 234 28.04 27.01 -7.97
C LEU A 234 28.53 25.57 -7.79
N ALA A 235 29.78 25.31 -8.16
CA ALA A 235 30.48 24.05 -7.90
C ALA A 235 31.52 24.25 -6.80
N VAL A 236 31.44 23.44 -5.74
CA VAL A 236 32.34 23.51 -4.59
C VAL A 236 32.94 22.12 -4.32
N ARG A 237 34.27 22.02 -4.35
CA ARG A 237 35.00 20.81 -3.95
C ARG A 237 36.24 21.19 -3.18
N GLY A 238 36.23 20.97 -1.86
CA GLY A 238 37.30 21.44 -0.98
C GLY A 238 37.41 22.97 -1.05
N LYS A 239 38.59 23.47 -1.42
CA LYS A 239 38.86 24.91 -1.57
C LYS A 239 38.49 25.46 -2.96
N HIS A 240 38.25 24.59 -3.94
CA HIS A 240 37.94 25.01 -5.30
C HIS A 240 36.47 25.40 -5.42
N VAL A 241 36.23 26.61 -5.93
CA VAL A 241 34.90 27.18 -6.12
C VAL A 241 34.81 27.77 -7.52
N SER A 242 33.80 27.38 -8.29
CA SER A 242 33.49 27.97 -9.59
C SER A 242 31.99 28.23 -9.73
N HIS A 243 31.62 29.21 -10.54
CA HIS A 243 30.23 29.54 -10.88
C HIS A 243 30.11 29.59 -12.40
N SER A 244 29.46 28.59 -13.00
CA SER A 244 29.45 28.46 -14.46
C SER A 244 28.24 27.73 -15.01
N ARG A 245 27.98 27.91 -16.32
CA ARG A 245 26.97 27.13 -17.07
C ARG A 245 27.37 25.66 -17.19
N SER A 246 28.67 25.36 -17.29
CA SER A 246 29.17 23.98 -17.33
C SER A 246 28.90 23.22 -16.03
N ALA A 247 29.01 23.88 -14.87
CA ALA A 247 28.62 23.30 -13.58
C ALA A 247 27.11 23.00 -13.51
N TRP A 248 26.27 23.87 -14.09
CA TRP A 248 24.82 23.62 -14.19
C TRP A 248 24.50 22.44 -15.10
N TRP A 249 25.18 22.34 -16.24
CA TRP A 249 25.04 21.19 -17.12
C TRP A 249 25.44 19.89 -16.40
N LEU A 250 26.57 19.90 -15.69
CA LEU A 250 27.03 18.76 -14.91
C LEU A 250 26.00 18.36 -13.84
N LYS A 251 25.45 19.32 -13.09
CA LYS A 251 24.39 19.06 -12.10
C LYS A 251 23.19 18.39 -12.73
N LYS A 252 22.64 18.97 -13.79
CA LYS A 252 21.49 18.39 -14.51
C LYS A 252 21.79 16.99 -15.03
N TRP A 253 23.00 16.74 -15.53
CA TRP A 253 23.42 15.43 -16.00
C TRP A 253 23.48 14.41 -14.85
N ILE A 254 24.11 14.76 -13.72
CA ILE A 254 24.18 13.89 -12.53
C ILE A 254 22.78 13.58 -12.01
N ASP A 255 21.95 14.62 -11.81
CA ASP A 255 20.62 14.49 -11.23
C ASP A 255 19.69 13.68 -12.15
N ARG A 256 19.67 13.96 -13.46
CA ARG A 256 18.86 13.21 -14.43
C ARG A 256 19.33 11.76 -14.57
N ARG A 257 20.64 11.52 -14.63
CA ARG A 257 21.20 10.15 -14.67
C ARG A 257 20.87 9.39 -13.39
N TRP A 258 20.85 10.06 -12.24
CA TRP A 258 20.44 9.46 -10.98
C TRP A 258 18.95 9.13 -10.99
N MET A 259 18.09 10.09 -11.31
CA MET A 259 16.64 9.89 -11.37
C MET A 259 16.24 8.82 -12.38
N ALA A 260 16.90 8.75 -13.54
CA ALA A 260 16.63 7.73 -14.55
C ALA A 260 16.76 6.29 -14.01
N LYS A 261 17.63 6.06 -13.01
CA LYS A 261 17.74 4.74 -12.36
C LYS A 261 16.51 4.33 -11.56
N TYR A 262 15.71 5.30 -11.13
CA TYR A 262 14.53 5.09 -10.29
C TYR A 262 13.22 5.36 -11.06
N THR A 263 13.29 6.11 -12.16
CA THR A 263 12.15 6.31 -13.06
C THR A 263 11.96 5.11 -14.00
N ASN A 264 13.05 4.48 -14.44
CA ASN A 264 13.01 3.33 -15.35
C ASN A 264 13.52 2.08 -14.62
N LEU A 265 12.87 1.70 -13.52
CA LEU A 265 13.15 0.44 -12.84
C LEU A 265 12.59 -0.70 -13.71
N SER A 266 13.39 -1.22 -14.64
CA SER A 266 13.13 -2.54 -15.20
C SER A 266 13.57 -3.56 -14.17
N MET A 267 12.62 -4.03 -13.38
CA MET A 267 12.81 -5.23 -12.59
C MET A 267 12.47 -6.41 -13.51
N PRO A 268 13.30 -7.46 -13.55
CA PRO A 268 12.95 -8.64 -14.33
C PRO A 268 11.59 -9.16 -13.85
N PRO A 269 10.70 -9.57 -14.77
CA PRO A 269 9.45 -10.20 -14.36
C PRO A 269 9.78 -11.40 -13.46
N PRO A 270 8.88 -11.77 -12.51
CA PRO A 270 9.03 -12.98 -11.74
C PRO A 270 9.35 -14.15 -12.67
N THR A 271 10.30 -15.00 -12.27
CA THR A 271 10.63 -16.19 -13.03
C THR A 271 9.39 -17.07 -13.14
N ALA A 272 8.99 -17.42 -14.37
CA ALA A 272 7.89 -18.34 -14.59
C ALA A 272 8.09 -19.63 -13.80
N PRO A 273 7.02 -20.24 -13.25
CA PRO A 273 7.14 -21.57 -12.65
C PRO A 273 7.75 -22.54 -13.67
N ARG A 274 8.63 -23.43 -13.20
CA ARG A 274 9.20 -24.47 -14.07
C ARG A 274 8.04 -25.35 -14.55
N PRO A 275 7.93 -25.63 -15.86
CA PRO A 275 6.99 -26.62 -16.36
C PRO A 275 7.22 -27.96 -15.64
N LEU A 276 6.15 -28.69 -15.35
CA LEU A 276 6.24 -30.04 -14.81
C LEU A 276 7.10 -30.90 -15.75
N ALA A 277 8.13 -31.54 -15.20
CA ALA A 277 9.06 -32.34 -15.98
C ALA A 277 8.30 -33.48 -16.71
N GLY A 278 8.37 -33.50 -18.05
CA GLY A 278 7.73 -34.51 -18.89
C GLY A 278 6.46 -34.07 -19.63
N LEU A 279 5.88 -32.90 -19.30
CA LEU A 279 4.78 -32.32 -20.09
C LEU A 279 5.35 -31.42 -21.20
N GLN A 280 5.21 -31.86 -22.45
CA GLN A 280 5.49 -31.04 -23.64
C GLN A 280 4.26 -30.17 -23.92
N PRO A 281 4.36 -28.82 -23.88
CA PRO A 281 3.22 -27.93 -24.11
C PRO A 281 2.54 -28.16 -25.47
N ASP A 282 3.31 -28.61 -26.45
CA ASP A 282 2.92 -28.91 -27.83
C ASP A 282 2.13 -30.23 -27.98
N ARG A 283 2.03 -31.07 -26.94
CA ARG A 283 1.21 -32.30 -26.95
C ARG A 283 -0.15 -32.16 -26.25
N VAL A 284 -0.40 -31.03 -25.61
CA VAL A 284 -1.65 -30.78 -24.88
C VAL A 284 -2.44 -29.72 -25.66
N GLY A 285 -3.19 -30.15 -26.69
CA GLY A 285 -4.08 -29.25 -27.45
C GLY A 285 -5.05 -28.51 -26.51
N ASP A 286 -5.48 -27.29 -26.84
CA ASP A 286 -6.25 -26.33 -26.01
C ASP A 286 -5.78 -26.06 -24.55
N ALA A 287 -4.95 -26.91 -23.95
CA ALA A 287 -4.36 -26.76 -22.62
C ALA A 287 -3.12 -25.83 -22.60
N ALA A 288 -2.77 -25.24 -23.76
CA ALA A 288 -1.86 -24.11 -23.81
C ALA A 288 -2.40 -22.86 -23.08
N ILE A 289 -3.69 -22.86 -22.69
CA ILE A 289 -4.35 -21.85 -21.85
C ILE A 289 -4.70 -22.44 -20.47
N ASP A 290 -3.87 -23.33 -19.92
CA ASP A 290 -4.03 -23.75 -18.52
C ASP A 290 -3.25 -22.79 -17.59
N PRO A 291 -3.91 -22.17 -16.58
CA PRO A 291 -3.24 -21.30 -15.60
C PRO A 291 -2.08 -21.97 -14.86
N ALA A 292 -1.97 -23.30 -14.86
CA ALA A 292 -0.83 -24.04 -14.34
C ALA A 292 0.49 -23.68 -15.06
N PHE A 293 0.44 -23.18 -16.30
CA PHE A 293 1.61 -22.81 -17.09
C PHE A 293 1.85 -21.29 -17.19
N GLU A 294 1.06 -20.46 -16.50
CA GLU A 294 1.25 -19.00 -16.52
C GLU A 294 2.53 -18.57 -15.80
N ALA A 295 3.28 -17.67 -16.44
CA ALA A 295 4.54 -17.13 -15.92
C ALA A 295 4.38 -16.36 -14.60
N MET A 296 3.19 -15.82 -14.31
CA MET A 296 2.87 -15.18 -13.04
C MET A 296 1.50 -15.64 -12.55
N ARG A 297 1.49 -16.49 -11.54
CA ARG A 297 0.26 -16.89 -10.85
C ARG A 297 0.01 -15.92 -9.70
N CYS A 298 -1.14 -15.23 -9.69
CA CYS A 298 -1.51 -14.39 -8.56
C CYS A 298 -1.78 -15.29 -7.35
N LEU A 299 -0.83 -15.34 -6.41
CA LEU A 299 -0.83 -16.30 -5.30
C LEU A 299 -1.95 -16.07 -4.25
N GLY A 300 -2.72 -14.97 -4.32
CA GLY A 300 -3.90 -14.77 -3.48
C GLY A 300 -5.05 -15.72 -3.82
N CYS A 301 -6.25 -15.18 -4.07
CA CYS A 301 -7.39 -16.02 -4.50
C CYS A 301 -7.16 -16.74 -5.86
N GLY A 302 -6.08 -16.42 -6.59
CA GLY A 302 -5.66 -17.11 -7.81
C GLY A 302 -5.09 -18.53 -7.62
N ALA A 303 -4.96 -19.00 -6.37
CA ALA A 303 -4.62 -20.38 -6.07
C ALA A 303 -5.85 -21.33 -6.07
N LYS A 304 -7.09 -20.81 -6.17
CA LYS A 304 -8.32 -21.62 -6.21
C LYS A 304 -8.44 -22.36 -7.55
N THR A 305 -8.85 -23.63 -7.51
CA THR A 305 -9.22 -24.41 -8.70
C THR A 305 -10.52 -23.83 -9.30
N SER A 306 -10.70 -23.94 -10.62
CA SER A 306 -11.93 -23.47 -11.25
C SER A 306 -13.17 -24.21 -10.68
N HIS A 307 -14.29 -23.51 -10.55
CA HIS A 307 -15.55 -24.11 -10.04
C HIS A 307 -15.95 -25.35 -10.84
N LYS A 308 -15.81 -25.32 -12.17
CA LYS A 308 -16.16 -26.43 -13.06
C LYS A 308 -15.31 -27.68 -12.80
N THR A 309 -14.02 -27.50 -12.49
CA THR A 309 -13.10 -28.60 -12.21
C THR A 309 -13.50 -29.32 -10.91
N LEU A 310 -13.79 -28.57 -9.85
CA LEU A 310 -14.18 -29.15 -8.56
C LEU A 310 -15.53 -29.87 -8.66
N GLU A 311 -16.52 -29.26 -9.31
CA GLU A 311 -17.85 -29.84 -9.50
C GLU A 311 -17.79 -31.18 -10.25
N ALA A 312 -17.05 -31.23 -11.37
CA ALA A 312 -16.87 -32.47 -12.13
C ALA A 312 -16.15 -33.55 -11.31
N ALA A 313 -15.05 -33.19 -10.64
CA ALA A 313 -14.27 -34.14 -9.83
C ALA A 313 -15.09 -34.70 -8.65
N LEU A 314 -15.93 -33.88 -8.00
CA LEU A 314 -16.83 -34.33 -6.94
C LEU A 314 -17.89 -35.29 -7.46
N GLN A 315 -18.48 -35.02 -8.63
CA GLN A 315 -19.44 -35.93 -9.25
C GLN A 315 -18.81 -37.29 -9.54
N ASP A 316 -17.62 -37.31 -10.14
CA ASP A 316 -16.87 -38.54 -10.42
C ASP A 316 -16.52 -39.29 -9.12
N ALA A 317 -16.06 -38.57 -8.09
CA ALA A 317 -15.73 -39.15 -6.79
C ALA A 317 -16.93 -39.77 -6.08
N ILE A 318 -18.12 -39.16 -6.19
CA ILE A 318 -19.38 -39.69 -5.64
C ILE A 318 -19.73 -41.02 -6.33
N VAL A 319 -19.62 -41.08 -7.66
CA VAL A 319 -19.87 -42.31 -8.43
C VAL A 319 -18.91 -43.41 -7.99
N ILE A 320 -17.61 -43.12 -7.94
CA ILE A 320 -16.57 -44.06 -7.50
C ILE A 320 -16.86 -44.57 -6.07
N ALA A 321 -17.14 -43.67 -5.13
CA ALA A 321 -17.39 -44.02 -3.74
C ALA A 321 -18.63 -44.91 -3.60
N ARG A 322 -19.72 -44.59 -4.31
CA ARG A 322 -20.94 -45.40 -4.32
C ARG A 322 -20.69 -46.79 -4.87
N ASP A 323 -19.95 -46.90 -5.98
CA ASP A 323 -19.65 -48.18 -6.61
C ASP A 323 -18.71 -49.05 -5.74
N LEU A 324 -17.90 -48.43 -4.87
CA LEU A 324 -17.09 -49.09 -3.84
C LEU A 324 -17.87 -49.40 -2.54
N GLY A 325 -19.19 -49.14 -2.50
CA GLY A 325 -20.06 -49.48 -1.38
C GLY A 325 -20.18 -48.43 -0.27
N ALA A 326 -19.81 -47.17 -0.52
CA ALA A 326 -20.06 -46.08 0.43
C ALA A 326 -21.57 -45.88 0.64
N ASN A 327 -21.98 -45.56 1.87
CA ASN A 327 -23.38 -45.27 2.19
C ASN A 327 -23.85 -44.02 1.42
N PRO A 328 -24.85 -44.13 0.51
CA PRO A 328 -25.36 -43.00 -0.26
C PRO A 328 -25.90 -41.85 0.60
N ASP A 329 -26.42 -42.13 1.79
CA ASP A 329 -26.97 -41.12 2.71
C ASP A 329 -25.89 -40.19 3.32
N LEU A 330 -24.62 -40.59 3.21
CA LEU A 330 -23.46 -39.82 3.69
C LEU A 330 -22.68 -39.17 2.54
N LEU A 331 -23.12 -39.32 1.29
CA LEU A 331 -22.50 -38.69 0.14
C LEU A 331 -23.07 -37.28 -0.06
N PRO A 332 -22.26 -36.33 -0.56
CA PRO A 332 -22.73 -34.99 -0.87
C PRO A 332 -23.91 -35.00 -1.84
N VAL A 333 -24.90 -34.15 -1.58
CA VAL A 333 -25.96 -33.86 -2.55
C VAL A 333 -25.37 -33.11 -3.74
N ALA A 334 -25.86 -33.37 -4.95
CA ALA A 334 -25.42 -32.64 -6.15
C ALA A 334 -25.64 -31.12 -5.98
N GLY A 335 -24.65 -30.31 -6.38
CA GLY A 335 -24.77 -28.84 -6.39
C GLY A 335 -24.32 -28.13 -5.11
N LEU A 336 -23.28 -28.62 -4.41
CA LEU A 336 -22.59 -27.86 -3.35
C LEU A 336 -21.96 -26.57 -3.93
N GLY A 337 -22.72 -25.47 -3.92
CA GLY A 337 -22.30 -24.15 -4.45
C GLY A 337 -22.45 -22.99 -3.45
N GLU A 338 -22.65 -23.30 -2.17
CA GLU A 338 -22.72 -22.29 -1.11
C GLU A 338 -21.34 -21.97 -0.53
N ASP A 339 -21.17 -20.73 -0.07
CA ASP A 339 -19.90 -20.22 0.48
C ASP A 339 -19.60 -20.83 1.87
N SER A 340 -20.56 -21.53 2.47
CA SER A 340 -20.45 -22.19 3.77
C SER A 340 -21.41 -23.38 3.85
N ALA A 341 -21.10 -24.37 4.69
CA ALA A 341 -22.00 -25.45 5.01
C ALA A 341 -22.97 -25.02 6.13
N ILE A 342 -24.27 -25.23 5.91
CA ILE A 342 -25.33 -24.96 6.88
C ILE A 342 -25.84 -26.29 7.42
N LEU A 343 -25.75 -26.48 8.74
CA LEU A 343 -26.15 -27.70 9.43
C LEU A 343 -27.18 -27.37 10.52
N PRO A 344 -28.15 -28.26 10.82
CA PRO A 344 -29.08 -28.03 11.93
C PRO A 344 -28.33 -28.03 13.26
N ALA A 345 -28.60 -27.03 14.10
CA ALA A 345 -28.09 -26.98 15.47
C ALA A 345 -29.09 -27.64 16.44
N GLN A 346 -28.58 -28.24 17.53
CA GLN A 346 -29.40 -28.96 18.51
C GLN A 346 -30.37 -28.05 19.28
N ASP A 347 -30.09 -26.75 19.34
CA ASP A 347 -30.78 -25.73 20.12
C ASP A 347 -31.81 -24.90 19.33
N GLY A 348 -32.09 -25.26 18.07
CA GLY A 348 -33.15 -24.61 17.26
C GLY A 348 -32.66 -23.51 16.30
N GLY A 349 -31.36 -23.49 15.96
CA GLY A 349 -30.78 -22.66 14.90
C GLY A 349 -30.03 -23.46 13.83
N ASN A 350 -29.09 -22.81 13.15
CA ASN A 350 -28.14 -23.49 12.25
C ASN A 350 -26.70 -23.27 12.71
N LEU A 351 -25.89 -24.31 12.62
CA LEU A 351 -24.44 -24.22 12.60
C LEU A 351 -23.98 -23.86 11.18
N VAL A 352 -23.04 -22.92 11.08
CA VAL A 352 -22.46 -22.52 9.80
C VAL A 352 -20.96 -22.79 9.85
N GLN A 353 -20.43 -23.49 8.86
CA GLN A 353 -19.01 -23.82 8.78
C GLN A 353 -18.44 -23.40 7.44
N SER A 354 -17.28 -22.74 7.45
CA SER A 354 -16.51 -22.48 6.25
C SER A 354 -15.03 -22.74 6.48
N VAL A 355 -14.27 -22.91 5.40
CA VAL A 355 -12.82 -22.98 5.40
C VAL A 355 -12.29 -22.20 4.21
N ASP A 356 -11.38 -21.27 4.48
CA ASP A 356 -10.63 -20.60 3.42
C ASP A 356 -9.15 -20.47 3.77
N VAL A 357 -8.32 -20.52 2.73
CA VAL A 357 -6.86 -20.49 2.80
C VAL A 357 -6.34 -19.61 1.67
N ILE A 358 -5.50 -18.65 2.01
CA ILE A 358 -4.82 -17.78 1.04
C ILE A 358 -3.33 -18.05 1.05
N SER A 359 -2.67 -17.90 -0.10
CA SER A 359 -1.20 -17.88 -0.14
C SER A 359 -0.65 -16.50 0.21
N GLU A 360 0.68 -16.42 0.34
CA GLU A 360 1.42 -15.21 0.68
C GLU A 360 1.20 -14.06 -0.32
N ILE A 361 0.22 -13.19 -0.04
CA ILE A 361 -0.06 -11.96 -0.81
C ILE A 361 0.82 -10.78 -0.37
N THR A 362 1.44 -10.85 0.80
CA THR A 362 2.27 -9.79 1.38
C THR A 362 3.45 -10.39 2.12
N THR A 363 4.58 -9.69 2.10
CA THR A 363 5.79 -10.10 2.82
C THR A 363 5.77 -9.72 4.30
N ASP A 364 4.71 -9.05 4.77
CA ASP A 364 4.47 -8.77 6.19
C ASP A 364 3.65 -9.92 6.81
N PRO A 365 4.27 -10.81 7.62
CA PRO A 365 3.59 -11.97 8.17
C PRO A 365 2.42 -11.62 9.10
N PHE A 366 2.49 -10.49 9.81
CA PHE A 366 1.41 -10.04 10.67
C PHE A 366 0.20 -9.63 9.85
N GLN A 367 0.41 -8.85 8.77
CA GLN A 367 -0.67 -8.48 7.85
C GLN A 367 -1.25 -9.70 7.14
N LEU A 368 -0.41 -10.66 6.73
CA LEU A 368 -0.87 -11.91 6.11
C LEU A 368 -1.83 -12.68 7.04
N GLY A 369 -1.44 -12.88 8.30
CA GLY A 369 -2.29 -13.54 9.29
C GLY A 369 -3.61 -12.82 9.52
N ARG A 370 -3.55 -11.48 9.69
CA ARG A 370 -4.76 -10.65 9.85
C ARG A 370 -5.70 -10.78 8.65
N ILE A 371 -5.19 -10.65 7.43
CA ILE A 371 -6.00 -10.74 6.21
C ILE A 371 -6.58 -12.14 6.05
N ALA A 372 -5.80 -13.20 6.30
CA ALA A 372 -6.27 -14.58 6.21
C ALA A 372 -7.43 -14.87 7.18
N ALA A 373 -7.32 -14.42 8.43
CA ALA A 373 -8.37 -14.57 9.43
C ALA A 373 -9.63 -13.77 9.04
N VAL A 374 -9.47 -12.51 8.63
CA VAL A 374 -10.59 -11.69 8.14
C VAL A 374 -11.29 -12.34 6.94
N HIS A 375 -10.51 -12.87 6.00
CA HIS A 375 -11.03 -13.52 4.80
C HIS A 375 -11.85 -14.76 5.16
N ALA A 376 -11.31 -15.65 6.01
CA ALA A 376 -12.01 -16.86 6.44
C ALA A 376 -13.27 -16.59 7.28
N LEU A 377 -13.31 -15.47 8.03
CA LEU A 377 -14.51 -15.04 8.75
C LEU A 377 -15.63 -14.54 7.81
N SER A 378 -15.28 -14.12 6.59
CA SER A 378 -16.19 -13.45 5.65
C SER A 378 -17.36 -14.35 5.24
N ASP A 379 -17.11 -15.63 4.96
CA ASP A 379 -18.15 -16.59 4.59
C ASP A 379 -19.23 -16.75 5.68
N ILE A 380 -18.81 -16.73 6.95
CA ILE A 380 -19.73 -16.80 8.10
C ILE A 380 -20.64 -15.57 8.12
N TYR A 381 -20.08 -14.39 7.88
CA TYR A 381 -20.86 -13.16 7.79
C TYR A 381 -21.80 -13.14 6.58
N ALA A 382 -21.33 -13.61 5.42
CA ALA A 382 -22.15 -13.75 4.20
C ALA A 382 -23.35 -14.69 4.42
N ALA A 383 -23.20 -15.70 5.27
CA ALA A 383 -24.29 -16.59 5.66
C ALA A 383 -25.30 -15.99 6.66
N ASN A 384 -25.16 -14.72 7.06
CA ASN A 384 -25.87 -14.07 8.19
C ASN A 384 -25.61 -14.76 9.54
N ALA A 385 -24.43 -15.37 9.72
CA ALA A 385 -24.06 -16.04 10.96
C ALA A 385 -23.09 -15.21 11.79
N THR A 386 -23.01 -15.53 13.09
CA THR A 386 -22.03 -14.96 14.02
C THR A 386 -20.92 -15.99 14.24
N PRO A 387 -19.64 -15.67 13.96
CA PRO A 387 -18.55 -16.61 14.19
C PRO A 387 -18.37 -16.88 15.68
N GLN A 388 -17.91 -18.08 16.03
CA GLN A 388 -17.76 -18.53 17.41
C GLN A 388 -16.36 -19.12 17.63
N HIS A 389 -15.95 -20.03 16.74
CA HIS A 389 -14.70 -20.77 16.88
C HIS A 389 -13.93 -20.82 15.56
N ALA A 390 -12.61 -20.92 15.64
CA ALA A 390 -11.73 -21.11 14.49
C ALA A 390 -10.65 -22.17 14.76
N LEU A 391 -10.24 -22.86 13.70
CA LEU A 391 -9.07 -23.74 13.65
C LEU A 391 -8.10 -23.20 12.60
N ALA A 392 -6.83 -23.01 12.96
CA ALA A 392 -5.81 -22.52 12.03
C ALA A 392 -5.36 -23.63 11.06
N ILE A 393 -5.10 -23.27 9.80
CA ILE A 393 -4.46 -24.11 8.78
C ILE A 393 -3.31 -23.30 8.20
N ILE A 394 -2.08 -23.65 8.57
CA ILE A 394 -0.89 -22.87 8.21
C ILE A 394 0.15 -23.78 7.58
N ASN A 395 0.54 -23.50 6.34
CA ASN A 395 1.67 -24.16 5.71
C ASN A 395 2.79 -23.15 5.53
N MET A 396 4.01 -23.50 5.94
CA MET A 396 5.15 -22.59 5.93
C MET A 396 6.21 -23.02 4.92
N ALA A 397 6.81 -22.05 4.25
CA ALA A 397 8.01 -22.29 3.46
C ALA A 397 9.17 -22.74 4.36
N PRO A 398 10.01 -23.72 3.91
CA PRO A 398 11.17 -24.16 4.67
C PRO A 398 12.12 -23.00 4.97
N ALA A 399 12.37 -22.78 6.25
CA ALA A 399 13.37 -21.82 6.73
C ALA A 399 14.10 -22.37 7.97
N ARG A 400 15.12 -21.64 8.44
CA ARG A 400 15.76 -21.94 9.73
C ARG A 400 14.71 -21.86 10.85
N SER A 401 14.79 -22.76 11.83
CA SER A 401 13.75 -22.94 12.85
C SER A 401 13.39 -21.69 13.64
N ASP A 402 14.36 -20.79 13.88
CA ASP A 402 14.13 -19.51 14.54
C ASP A 402 13.38 -18.50 13.65
N LEU A 403 13.67 -18.46 12.34
CA LEU A 403 12.95 -17.64 11.36
C LEU A 403 11.53 -18.16 11.14
N GLN A 404 11.38 -19.48 11.03
CA GLN A 404 10.07 -20.13 10.98
C GLN A 404 9.22 -19.76 12.20
N ARG A 405 9.78 -19.87 13.40
CA ARG A 405 9.10 -19.49 14.65
C ARG A 405 8.71 -18.02 14.66
N GLU A 406 9.59 -17.11 14.25
CA GLU A 406 9.28 -15.68 14.19
C GLU A 406 8.16 -15.39 13.19
N HIS A 407 8.25 -15.94 11.97
CA HIS A 407 7.21 -15.78 10.95
C HIS A 407 5.86 -16.31 11.44
N LEU A 408 5.83 -17.52 12.02
CA LEU A 408 4.63 -18.10 12.60
C LEU A 408 4.08 -17.23 13.74
N THR A 409 4.95 -16.71 14.60
CA THR A 409 4.54 -15.82 15.71
C THR A 409 3.83 -14.58 15.19
N GLN A 410 4.38 -13.93 14.16
CA GLN A 410 3.76 -12.75 13.56
C GLN A 410 2.45 -13.08 12.85
N ILE A 411 2.40 -14.17 12.07
CA ILE A 411 1.16 -14.67 11.44
C ILE A 411 0.09 -14.90 12.51
N MET A 412 0.42 -15.64 13.56
CA MET A 412 -0.52 -15.92 14.65
C MET A 412 -0.95 -14.66 15.39
N ALA A 413 -0.04 -13.71 15.64
CA ALA A 413 -0.38 -12.45 16.30
C ALA A 413 -1.39 -11.63 15.49
N GLY A 414 -1.18 -11.49 14.17
CA GLY A 414 -2.11 -10.79 13.29
C GLY A 414 -3.47 -11.48 13.21
N SER A 415 -3.47 -12.81 13.09
CA SER A 415 -4.68 -13.64 13.06
C SER A 415 -5.47 -13.55 14.37
N LEU A 416 -4.81 -13.66 15.52
CA LEU A 416 -5.43 -13.59 16.83
C LEU A 416 -6.06 -12.21 17.09
N MET A 417 -5.46 -11.12 16.60
CA MET A 417 -6.08 -9.80 16.67
C MET A 417 -7.38 -9.74 15.88
N ALA A 418 -7.40 -10.25 14.64
CA ALA A 418 -8.62 -10.27 13.83
C ALA A 418 -9.73 -11.16 14.45
N LEU A 419 -9.37 -12.34 14.94
CA LEU A 419 -10.30 -13.28 15.59
C LEU A 419 -10.85 -12.70 16.91
N ALA A 420 -10.01 -12.06 17.72
CA ALA A 420 -10.45 -11.43 18.96
C ALA A 420 -11.39 -10.24 18.71
N GLU A 421 -11.11 -9.42 17.70
CA GLU A 421 -11.98 -8.32 17.27
C GLU A 421 -13.36 -8.82 16.81
N SER A 422 -13.47 -10.04 16.28
CA SER A 422 -14.75 -10.67 15.90
C SER A 422 -15.41 -11.49 17.02
N GLY A 423 -14.81 -11.57 18.21
CA GLY A 423 -15.30 -12.43 19.29
C GLY A 423 -15.16 -13.94 19.01
N THR A 424 -14.24 -14.33 18.11
CA THR A 424 -14.03 -15.72 17.69
C THR A 424 -12.87 -16.34 18.47
N LEU A 425 -13.11 -17.49 19.09
CA LEU A 425 -12.08 -18.23 19.81
C LEU A 425 -11.27 -19.13 18.87
N LEU A 426 -9.95 -18.95 18.83
CA LEU A 426 -9.07 -19.94 18.21
C LEU A 426 -8.92 -21.15 19.14
N VAL A 427 -9.42 -22.31 18.71
CA VAL A 427 -9.48 -23.53 19.54
C VAL A 427 -8.44 -24.58 19.17
N GLY A 428 -7.65 -24.34 18.14
CA GLY A 428 -6.60 -25.26 17.68
C GLY A 428 -6.17 -24.97 16.25
N GLY A 429 -5.53 -25.96 15.62
CA GLY A 429 -5.13 -25.87 14.22
C GLY A 429 -4.10 -26.91 13.82
N HIS A 430 -3.62 -26.81 12.60
CA HIS A 430 -2.56 -27.63 12.05
C HIS A 430 -1.52 -26.76 11.34
N THR A 431 -0.24 -27.10 11.53
CA THR A 431 0.89 -26.46 10.86
C THR A 431 1.70 -27.50 10.09
N SER A 432 2.03 -27.24 8.83
CA SER A 432 2.89 -28.10 8.00
C SER A 432 3.93 -27.30 7.21
N GLU A 433 4.87 -27.98 6.54
CA GLU A 433 5.87 -27.35 5.66
C GLU A 433 5.55 -27.65 4.19
N THR A 434 5.57 -26.63 3.34
CA THR A 434 5.29 -26.71 1.89
C THR A 434 6.15 -25.71 1.10
N ASP A 435 6.24 -25.83 -0.21
CA ASP A 435 7.08 -24.93 -1.04
C ASP A 435 6.69 -23.44 -0.96
N ALA A 436 5.45 -23.12 -0.60
CA ALA A 436 4.94 -21.76 -0.43
C ALA A 436 4.17 -21.60 0.88
N THR A 437 4.23 -20.40 1.46
CA THR A 437 3.47 -20.07 2.67
C THR A 437 1.99 -19.88 2.35
N THR A 438 1.12 -20.55 3.09
CA THR A 438 -0.33 -20.38 3.04
C THR A 438 -0.90 -20.28 4.46
N VAL A 439 -1.92 -19.45 4.63
CA VAL A 439 -2.56 -19.18 5.92
C VAL A 439 -4.05 -19.19 5.71
N GLY A 440 -4.77 -19.90 6.57
CA GLY A 440 -6.21 -19.99 6.52
C GLY A 440 -6.81 -20.49 7.82
N PHE A 441 -8.13 -20.48 7.86
CA PHE A 441 -8.89 -20.89 9.02
C PHE A 441 -10.15 -21.66 8.60
N ALA A 442 -10.44 -22.74 9.31
CA ALA A 442 -11.77 -23.29 9.34
C ALA A 442 -12.55 -22.59 10.46
N VAL A 443 -13.66 -21.94 10.12
CA VAL A 443 -14.46 -21.13 11.04
C VAL A 443 -15.83 -21.77 11.22
N THR A 444 -16.30 -21.79 12.46
CA THR A 444 -17.64 -22.24 12.83
C THR A 444 -18.39 -21.09 13.50
N GLY A 445 -19.61 -20.84 13.05
CA GLY A 445 -20.53 -19.84 13.59
C GLY A 445 -21.95 -20.37 13.74
N THR A 446 -22.84 -19.53 14.26
CA THR A 446 -24.26 -19.86 14.45
C THR A 446 -25.16 -18.83 13.78
N ARG A 447 -26.28 -19.31 13.24
CA ARG A 447 -27.31 -18.50 12.58
C ARG A 447 -28.67 -18.80 13.16
N LEU A 448 -29.33 -17.75 13.67
CA LEU A 448 -30.67 -17.84 14.25
C LEU A 448 -31.79 -17.71 13.20
N HIS A 449 -31.62 -16.82 12.22
CA HIS A 449 -32.66 -16.52 11.23
C HIS A 449 -32.18 -16.84 9.82
N ALA A 450 -33.06 -17.45 9.04
CA ALA A 450 -32.81 -17.66 7.62
C ALA A 450 -32.90 -16.32 6.86
N PRO A 451 -32.10 -16.14 5.79
CA PRO A 451 -32.21 -14.95 4.95
C PRO A 451 -33.58 -14.90 4.25
N THR A 452 -34.05 -13.69 3.97
CA THR A 452 -35.32 -13.41 3.28
C THR A 452 -35.03 -12.88 1.88
N PRO A 453 -35.23 -13.67 0.81
CA PRO A 453 -35.06 -13.19 -0.57
C PRO A 453 -36.02 -12.02 -0.89
N PRO A 454 -35.53 -10.92 -1.48
CA PRO A 454 -36.38 -9.80 -1.87
C PRO A 454 -37.26 -10.15 -3.06
N ARG A 455 -38.46 -9.57 -3.13
CA ARG A 455 -39.41 -9.77 -4.24
C ARG A 455 -39.26 -8.70 -5.32
N LEU A 456 -39.74 -9.01 -6.52
CA LEU A 456 -39.57 -8.12 -7.68
C LEU A 456 -40.32 -6.80 -7.50
N GLU A 457 -41.48 -6.83 -6.83
CA GLU A 457 -42.30 -5.64 -6.55
C GLU A 457 -41.63 -4.67 -5.56
N GLU A 458 -40.62 -5.15 -4.84
CA GLU A 458 -39.88 -4.39 -3.82
C GLU A 458 -38.61 -3.72 -4.37
N ASP A 459 -38.42 -3.77 -5.70
CA ASP A 459 -37.22 -3.30 -6.41
C ASP A 459 -35.92 -3.85 -5.79
N PRO A 460 -35.58 -5.13 -6.05
CA PRO A 460 -34.50 -5.83 -5.39
C PRO A 460 -33.13 -5.31 -5.85
N VAL A 461 -32.47 -4.49 -5.02
CA VAL A 461 -31.18 -3.86 -5.33
C VAL A 461 -30.00 -4.64 -4.74
N LEU A 462 -28.82 -4.40 -5.33
CA LEU A 462 -27.55 -4.94 -4.88
C LEU A 462 -26.72 -3.87 -4.15
N VAL A 463 -26.37 -4.14 -2.89
CA VAL A 463 -25.50 -3.27 -2.07
C VAL A 463 -24.13 -3.93 -1.90
N ILE A 464 -23.06 -3.20 -2.24
CA ILE A 464 -21.67 -3.62 -1.97
C ILE A 464 -21.09 -2.81 -0.81
N THR A 465 -20.26 -3.46 0.01
CA THR A 465 -19.71 -2.86 1.25
C THR A 465 -18.21 -2.56 1.21
N LYS A 466 -17.50 -2.97 0.16
CA LYS A 466 -16.11 -2.58 -0.11
C LYS A 466 -15.87 -2.27 -1.59
N PRO A 467 -14.90 -1.40 -1.91
CA PRO A 467 -14.42 -1.25 -3.28
C PRO A 467 -13.77 -2.53 -3.82
N VAL A 468 -13.79 -2.70 -5.15
CA VAL A 468 -13.12 -3.78 -5.87
C VAL A 468 -11.81 -3.32 -6.50
N GLY A 469 -10.93 -4.27 -6.85
CA GLY A 469 -9.65 -4.03 -7.51
C GLY A 469 -8.43 -4.58 -6.77
N THR A 470 -8.62 -5.40 -5.73
CA THR A 470 -7.46 -5.95 -4.99
C THR A 470 -6.61 -6.85 -5.88
N GLY A 471 -7.23 -7.64 -6.77
CA GLY A 471 -6.51 -8.58 -7.63
C GLY A 471 -5.56 -7.86 -8.58
N VAL A 472 -6.04 -6.84 -9.29
CA VAL A 472 -5.23 -6.07 -10.23
C VAL A 472 -4.14 -5.25 -9.53
N LEU A 473 -4.43 -4.71 -8.34
CA LEU A 473 -3.43 -3.98 -7.55
C LEU A 473 -2.31 -4.91 -7.08
N MET A 474 -2.65 -6.12 -6.63
CA MET A 474 -1.64 -7.12 -6.26
C MET A 474 -0.86 -7.63 -7.47
N ALA A 475 -1.52 -7.86 -8.61
CA ALA A 475 -0.83 -8.19 -9.86
C ALA A 475 0.14 -7.09 -10.30
N GLY A 476 -0.27 -5.82 -10.21
CA GLY A 476 0.58 -4.67 -10.46
C GLY A 476 1.73 -4.55 -9.48
N ALA A 477 1.53 -4.93 -8.21
CA ALA A 477 2.60 -4.98 -7.20
C ALA A 477 3.64 -6.05 -7.53
N MET A 478 3.20 -7.25 -7.91
CA MET A 478 4.07 -8.35 -8.35
C MET A 478 4.88 -7.99 -9.60
N GLN A 479 4.29 -7.21 -10.50
CA GLN A 479 4.93 -6.67 -11.70
C GLN A 479 5.75 -5.39 -11.44
N LEU A 480 5.71 -4.85 -10.22
CA LEU A 480 6.42 -3.65 -9.80
C LEU A 480 6.03 -2.39 -10.60
N VAL A 481 4.77 -2.35 -11.04
CA VAL A 481 4.14 -1.24 -11.79
C VAL A 481 3.04 -0.52 -11.01
N ALA A 482 2.61 -1.06 -9.87
CA ALA A 482 1.67 -0.40 -8.96
C ALA A 482 2.39 0.63 -8.06
N ASP A 483 1.73 1.76 -7.79
CA ASP A 483 2.19 2.69 -6.76
C ASP A 483 2.10 2.03 -5.36
N GLY A 484 3.10 2.28 -4.51
CA GLY A 484 3.14 1.73 -3.16
C GLY A 484 1.98 2.21 -2.28
N ASP A 485 1.46 3.42 -2.50
CA ASP A 485 0.30 3.92 -1.76
C ASP A 485 -0.99 3.18 -2.17
N TRP A 486 -1.11 2.75 -3.44
CA TRP A 486 -2.22 1.91 -3.90
C TRP A 486 -2.16 0.51 -3.27
N VAL A 487 -0.99 -0.13 -3.29
CA VAL A 487 -0.79 -1.45 -2.66
C VAL A 487 -1.08 -1.41 -1.16
N LYS A 488 -0.61 -0.36 -0.48
CA LYS A 488 -0.89 -0.14 0.94
C LYS A 488 -2.39 -0.01 1.21
N SER A 489 -3.11 0.74 0.36
CA SER A 489 -4.55 0.94 0.51
C SER A 489 -5.34 -0.35 0.23
N ALA A 490 -4.90 -1.15 -0.74
CA ALA A 490 -5.46 -2.49 -0.98
C ALA A 490 -5.26 -3.42 0.23
N LEU A 491 -4.04 -3.52 0.76
CA LEU A 491 -3.75 -4.32 1.97
C LEU A 491 -4.59 -3.87 3.17
N ALA A 492 -4.75 -2.55 3.36
CA ALA A 492 -5.58 -2.01 4.41
C ALA A 492 -7.06 -2.40 4.24
N SER A 493 -7.62 -2.31 3.02
CA SER A 493 -8.98 -2.75 2.72
C SER A 493 -9.21 -4.24 2.99
N MET A 494 -8.23 -5.08 2.62
CA MET A 494 -8.27 -6.53 2.86
C MET A 494 -8.20 -6.90 4.35
N ALA A 495 -7.59 -6.04 5.18
CA ALA A 495 -7.44 -6.26 6.62
C ALA A 495 -8.63 -5.76 7.46
N VAL A 496 -9.67 -5.20 6.83
CA VAL A 496 -10.91 -4.75 7.49
C VAL A 496 -11.95 -5.87 7.48
N SER A 497 -12.48 -6.22 8.65
CA SER A 497 -13.51 -7.24 8.80
C SER A 497 -14.86 -6.81 8.22
N ASN A 498 -15.57 -7.76 7.59
CA ASN A 498 -16.96 -7.58 7.16
C ASN A 498 -17.95 -7.59 8.35
N GLY A 499 -17.52 -7.91 9.58
CA GLY A 499 -18.42 -8.12 10.71
C GLY A 499 -19.30 -6.92 11.10
N ILE A 500 -18.76 -5.69 11.07
CA ILE A 500 -19.56 -4.48 11.34
C ILE A 500 -20.62 -4.29 10.25
N ALA A 501 -20.22 -4.41 8.97
CA ALA A 501 -21.14 -4.26 7.85
C ALA A 501 -22.21 -5.37 7.87
N ALA A 502 -21.83 -6.61 8.16
CA ALA A 502 -22.71 -7.76 8.30
C ALA A 502 -23.76 -7.52 9.40
N GLY A 503 -23.34 -7.08 10.58
CA GLY A 503 -24.25 -6.81 11.69
C GLY A 503 -25.27 -5.71 11.38
N LEU A 504 -24.85 -4.66 10.65
CA LEU A 504 -25.74 -3.56 10.24
C LEU A 504 -26.72 -3.97 9.12
N LEU A 505 -26.32 -4.91 8.27
CA LEU A 505 -27.15 -5.50 7.21
C LEU A 505 -28.11 -6.58 7.77
N ALA A 506 -27.68 -7.35 8.76
CA ALA A 506 -28.43 -8.47 9.34
C ALA A 506 -29.79 -8.06 9.93
N ALA A 507 -29.98 -6.78 10.29
CA ALA A 507 -31.27 -6.25 10.73
C ALA A 507 -32.41 -6.46 9.71
N ASP A 508 -32.07 -6.64 8.43
CA ASP A 508 -33.03 -6.84 7.34
C ASP A 508 -33.04 -8.30 6.81
N CYS A 509 -32.24 -9.19 7.41
CA CYS A 509 -32.01 -10.58 6.99
C CYS A 509 -31.80 -10.75 5.47
N PRO A 510 -30.88 -9.99 4.83
CA PRO A 510 -30.63 -10.10 3.39
C PRO A 510 -30.14 -11.48 2.97
N VAL A 511 -30.35 -11.82 1.70
CA VAL A 511 -29.49 -12.81 1.05
C VAL A 511 -28.17 -12.12 0.71
N MET A 512 -27.05 -12.73 1.11
CA MET A 512 -25.72 -12.18 0.87
C MET A 512 -24.76 -13.23 0.33
N THR A 513 -23.69 -12.72 -0.26
CA THR A 513 -22.42 -13.43 -0.55
C THR A 513 -21.31 -12.43 -0.28
N ASP A 514 -20.07 -12.88 -0.12
CA ASP A 514 -18.91 -12.01 -0.15
C ASP A 514 -18.22 -12.08 -1.52
N VAL A 515 -17.67 -10.95 -1.96
CA VAL A 515 -17.01 -10.88 -3.26
C VAL A 515 -15.57 -11.34 -3.09
N THR A 516 -15.24 -12.53 -3.62
CA THR A 516 -13.90 -13.11 -3.49
C THR A 516 -13.28 -13.50 -4.85
N GLY A 517 -12.69 -14.69 -4.96
CA GLY A 517 -11.82 -15.11 -6.06
C GLY A 517 -12.48 -15.17 -7.44
N PHE A 518 -13.81 -15.29 -7.52
CA PHE A 518 -14.52 -15.34 -8.79
C PHE A 518 -14.90 -13.96 -9.36
N GLY A 519 -14.62 -12.89 -8.62
CA GLY A 519 -14.95 -11.53 -9.00
C GLY A 519 -16.43 -11.17 -8.85
N LEU A 520 -16.71 -9.87 -8.85
CA LEU A 520 -18.04 -9.32 -8.57
C LEU A 520 -19.12 -9.88 -9.49
N ALA A 521 -18.83 -10.02 -10.79
CA ALA A 521 -19.80 -10.49 -11.78
C ALA A 521 -20.34 -11.88 -11.45
N ARG A 522 -19.46 -12.84 -11.13
CA ARG A 522 -19.88 -14.22 -10.81
C ARG A 522 -20.62 -14.27 -9.49
N HIS A 523 -20.11 -13.61 -8.44
CA HIS A 523 -20.79 -13.57 -7.15
C HIS A 523 -22.18 -12.92 -7.24
N ALA A 524 -22.36 -11.89 -8.07
CA ALA A 524 -23.67 -11.31 -8.30
C ALA A 524 -24.65 -12.28 -8.98
N LEU A 525 -24.20 -13.08 -9.94
CA LEU A 525 -25.03 -14.11 -10.58
C LEU A 525 -25.40 -15.24 -9.61
N ASN A 526 -24.43 -15.74 -8.83
CA ASN A 526 -24.71 -16.74 -7.79
C ASN A 526 -25.73 -16.21 -6.77
N LEU A 527 -25.62 -14.93 -6.40
CA LEU A 527 -26.58 -14.27 -5.51
C LEU A 527 -27.97 -14.16 -6.14
N ALA A 528 -28.06 -13.86 -7.44
CA ALA A 528 -29.33 -13.85 -8.18
C ALA A 528 -29.99 -15.23 -8.17
N GLU A 529 -29.22 -16.30 -8.42
CA GLU A 529 -29.71 -17.68 -8.37
C GLU A 529 -30.24 -18.05 -6.97
N ARG A 530 -29.49 -17.71 -5.91
CA ARG A 530 -29.93 -17.89 -4.49
C ARG A 530 -31.23 -17.12 -4.20
N CYS A 531 -31.43 -15.97 -4.84
CA CYS A 531 -32.64 -15.16 -4.74
C CYS A 531 -33.76 -15.59 -5.72
N ARG A 532 -33.53 -16.60 -6.58
CA ARG A 532 -34.45 -17.08 -7.63
C ARG A 532 -34.73 -16.07 -8.76
N TYR A 533 -33.70 -15.33 -9.17
CA TYR A 533 -33.71 -14.44 -10.33
C TYR A 533 -32.82 -14.98 -11.46
N THR A 534 -33.14 -14.65 -12.71
CA THR A 534 -32.38 -15.13 -13.88
C THR A 534 -31.24 -14.21 -14.30
N GLY A 535 -31.23 -12.96 -13.85
CA GLY A 535 -30.26 -11.97 -14.29
C GLY A 535 -29.96 -10.88 -13.28
N VAL A 536 -28.89 -10.14 -13.57
CA VAL A 536 -28.42 -9.01 -12.78
C VAL A 536 -28.16 -7.82 -13.71
N GLU A 537 -28.53 -6.63 -13.25
CA GLU A 537 -28.12 -5.35 -13.81
C GLU A 537 -27.05 -4.72 -12.91
N ILE A 538 -25.87 -4.39 -13.44
CA ILE A 538 -24.84 -3.60 -12.74
C ILE A 538 -24.65 -2.26 -13.43
N THR A 539 -24.72 -1.18 -12.68
CA THR A 539 -24.34 0.16 -13.12
C THR A 539 -22.84 0.34 -12.95
N LEU A 540 -22.07 0.31 -14.04
CA LEU A 540 -20.60 0.31 -13.99
C LEU A 540 -20.02 1.52 -13.25
N SER A 541 -20.62 2.70 -13.41
CA SER A 541 -20.17 3.93 -12.75
C SER A 541 -20.49 3.98 -11.25
N ALA A 542 -21.34 3.07 -10.76
CA ALA A 542 -21.66 2.96 -9.34
C ALA A 542 -20.72 2.00 -8.60
N VAL A 543 -19.98 1.14 -9.32
CA VAL A 543 -19.06 0.17 -8.70
C VAL A 543 -17.86 0.91 -8.10
N PRO A 544 -17.68 0.88 -6.77
CA PRO A 544 -16.54 1.56 -6.15
C PRO A 544 -15.24 0.80 -6.48
N LEU A 545 -14.22 1.52 -6.94
CA LEU A 545 -12.90 0.97 -7.24
C LEU A 545 -11.88 1.42 -6.20
N LEU A 546 -10.89 0.57 -5.92
CA LEU A 546 -9.69 0.98 -5.18
C LEU A 546 -8.84 1.91 -6.04
N ASP A 547 -8.19 2.90 -5.41
CA ASP A 547 -7.33 3.86 -6.10
C ASP A 547 -6.27 3.16 -6.94
N GLY A 548 -6.19 3.53 -8.22
CA GLY A 548 -5.23 3.00 -9.19
C GLY A 548 -5.64 1.69 -9.86
N ALA A 549 -6.73 1.04 -9.43
CA ALA A 549 -7.22 -0.18 -10.08
C ALA A 549 -7.61 0.09 -11.54
N ASP A 550 -8.33 1.18 -11.79
CA ASP A 550 -8.69 1.64 -13.13
C ASP A 550 -7.47 1.94 -14.00
N ILE A 551 -6.49 2.69 -13.46
CA ILE A 551 -5.24 3.05 -14.15
C ILE A 551 -4.47 1.80 -14.58
N LEU A 552 -4.38 0.79 -13.71
CA LEU A 552 -3.71 -0.47 -14.04
C LEU A 552 -4.50 -1.27 -15.07
N LEU A 553 -5.83 -1.30 -14.95
CA LEU A 553 -6.69 -1.99 -15.90
C LEU A 553 -6.62 -1.35 -17.29
N ASP A 554 -6.59 -0.02 -17.40
CA ASP A 554 -6.42 0.69 -18.67
C ASP A 554 -5.04 0.46 -19.30
N LYS A 555 -4.02 0.18 -18.48
CA LYS A 555 -2.69 -0.22 -18.95
C LYS A 555 -2.58 -1.70 -19.34
N GLY A 556 -3.68 -2.45 -19.29
CA GLY A 556 -3.71 -3.87 -19.62
C GLY A 556 -3.18 -4.79 -18.52
N VAL A 557 -2.92 -4.28 -17.31
CA VAL A 557 -2.56 -5.14 -16.16
C VAL A 557 -3.80 -5.90 -15.72
N ARG A 558 -3.69 -7.23 -15.61
CA ARG A 558 -4.74 -8.12 -15.15
C ARG A 558 -4.15 -9.14 -14.17
N SER A 559 -5.00 -9.68 -13.30
CA SER A 559 -4.66 -10.83 -12.47
C SER A 559 -4.90 -12.14 -13.24
N SER A 560 -4.27 -13.24 -12.79
CA SER A 560 -4.28 -14.53 -13.51
C SER A 560 -5.66 -15.19 -13.63
N LEU A 561 -6.62 -14.85 -12.76
CA LEU A 561 -8.00 -15.39 -12.85
C LEU A 561 -8.95 -14.49 -13.64
N HIS A 562 -8.52 -13.31 -14.08
CA HIS A 562 -9.40 -12.34 -14.72
C HIS A 562 -10.11 -12.92 -15.95
N ASP A 563 -9.34 -13.49 -16.87
CA ASP A 563 -9.88 -14.04 -18.13
C ASP A 563 -10.78 -15.26 -17.88
N GLN A 564 -10.42 -16.12 -16.93
CA GLN A 564 -11.26 -17.27 -16.55
C GLN A 564 -12.58 -16.81 -15.91
N ASN A 565 -12.53 -15.80 -15.04
CA ASN A 565 -13.72 -15.21 -14.42
C ASN A 565 -14.63 -14.60 -15.50
N ALA A 566 -14.05 -13.86 -16.44
CA ALA A 566 -14.76 -13.28 -17.58
C ALA A 566 -15.41 -14.35 -18.47
N ALA A 567 -14.68 -15.40 -18.85
CA ALA A 567 -15.20 -16.52 -19.64
C ALA A 567 -16.31 -17.31 -18.94
N SER A 568 -16.36 -17.23 -17.60
CA SER A 568 -17.38 -17.89 -16.81
C SER A 568 -18.74 -17.15 -16.85
N VAL A 569 -18.74 -15.85 -17.16
CA VAL A 569 -19.94 -14.99 -17.09
C VAL A 569 -20.48 -14.70 -18.49
N ARG A 570 -21.78 -14.93 -18.69
CA ARG A 570 -22.47 -14.51 -19.91
C ARG A 570 -22.95 -13.06 -19.77
N LEU A 571 -22.40 -12.17 -20.60
CA LEU A 571 -22.90 -10.81 -20.75
C LEU A 571 -24.14 -10.80 -21.66
N ALA A 572 -25.18 -10.08 -21.24
CA ALA A 572 -26.44 -9.96 -21.98
C ALA A 572 -26.31 -9.07 -23.23
N GLU A 573 -25.36 -8.11 -23.22
CA GLU A 573 -25.04 -7.25 -24.37
C GLU A 573 -23.53 -7.03 -24.53
N SER A 574 -23.14 -6.71 -25.76
CA SER A 574 -21.81 -6.25 -26.14
C SER A 574 -21.60 -4.81 -25.65
N VAL A 575 -21.05 -4.66 -24.45
CA VAL A 575 -20.62 -3.37 -23.92
C VAL A 575 -19.15 -3.16 -24.25
N ALA A 576 -18.79 -1.95 -24.70
CA ALA A 576 -17.41 -1.60 -25.00
C ALA A 576 -16.52 -1.78 -23.76
N GLU A 577 -15.40 -2.49 -23.95
CA GLU A 577 -14.40 -2.75 -22.94
C GLU A 577 -13.99 -1.46 -22.23
N SER A 578 -13.94 -1.52 -20.90
CA SER A 578 -13.54 -0.42 -20.02
C SER A 578 -12.91 -0.98 -18.76
N ALA A 579 -12.09 -0.20 -18.07
CA ALA A 579 -11.55 -0.57 -16.77
C ALA A 579 -12.66 -0.97 -15.77
N GLN A 580 -13.78 -0.24 -15.75
CA GLN A 580 -14.90 -0.55 -14.84
C GLN A 580 -15.52 -1.92 -15.14
N GLN A 581 -15.68 -2.27 -16.42
CA GLN A 581 -16.17 -3.60 -16.81
C GLN A 581 -15.13 -4.68 -16.47
N ALA A 582 -13.84 -4.44 -16.75
CA ALA A 582 -12.78 -5.36 -16.42
C ALA A 582 -12.70 -5.61 -14.89
N ALA A 583 -12.93 -4.60 -14.07
CA ALA A 583 -12.95 -4.73 -12.61
C ALA A 583 -14.01 -5.72 -12.10
N LEU A 584 -15.09 -5.97 -12.86
CA LEU A 584 -16.12 -6.94 -12.45
C LEU A 584 -15.60 -8.38 -12.42
N PHE A 585 -14.57 -8.69 -13.20
CA PHE A 585 -13.97 -10.03 -13.30
C PHE A 585 -12.68 -10.16 -12.49
N ASP A 586 -12.20 -9.06 -11.90
CA ASP A 586 -11.02 -9.09 -11.04
C ASP A 586 -11.31 -9.93 -9.78
N PRO A 587 -10.50 -10.95 -9.46
CA PRO A 587 -10.57 -11.69 -8.21
C PRO A 587 -10.31 -10.74 -7.03
N GLN A 588 -11.17 -10.81 -6.03
CA GLN A 588 -11.03 -10.05 -4.80
C GLN A 588 -10.48 -10.94 -3.69
N THR A 589 -9.44 -10.49 -2.99
CA THR A 589 -9.01 -11.14 -1.74
C THR A 589 -9.60 -10.34 -0.59
N SER A 590 -10.30 -11.00 0.33
CA SER A 590 -10.98 -10.32 1.46
C SER A 590 -11.85 -9.13 1.02
N GLY A 591 -12.67 -9.34 -0.03
CA GLY A 591 -13.58 -8.33 -0.55
C GLY A 591 -14.75 -8.04 0.40
N GLY A 592 -15.66 -7.19 -0.06
CA GLY A 592 -16.84 -6.80 0.72
C GLY A 592 -17.99 -7.79 0.57
N LEU A 593 -18.97 -7.66 1.44
CA LEU A 593 -20.29 -8.27 1.25
C LEU A 593 -21.02 -7.63 0.07
N LEU A 594 -21.74 -8.47 -0.67
CA LEU A 594 -22.74 -8.14 -1.66
C LEU A 594 -24.10 -8.63 -1.15
N ALA A 595 -25.02 -7.71 -0.88
CA ALA A 595 -26.34 -8.00 -0.31
C ALA A 595 -27.46 -7.67 -1.30
N ALA A 596 -28.45 -8.56 -1.39
CA ALA A 596 -29.70 -8.34 -2.12
C ALA A 596 -30.82 -7.96 -1.14
N LEU A 597 -31.41 -6.77 -1.34
CA LEU A 597 -32.42 -6.19 -0.44
C LEU A 597 -33.49 -5.42 -1.23
N PRO A 598 -34.70 -5.25 -0.69
CA PRO A 598 -35.63 -4.21 -1.14
C PRO A 598 -34.96 -2.83 -1.13
N ARG A 599 -35.20 -1.98 -2.15
CA ARG A 599 -34.57 -0.64 -2.24
C ARG A 599 -34.68 0.18 -0.95
N VAL A 600 -35.88 0.24 -0.38
CA VAL A 600 -36.14 1.04 0.84
C VAL A 600 -35.29 0.56 2.03
N ARG A 601 -35.12 -0.76 2.17
CA ARG A 601 -34.28 -1.34 3.23
C ARG A 601 -32.79 -1.13 2.94
N ALA A 602 -32.39 -1.24 1.67
CA ALA A 602 -31.02 -0.97 1.24
C ALA A 602 -30.60 0.47 1.55
N GLU A 603 -31.46 1.46 1.27
CA GLU A 603 -31.20 2.88 1.57
C GLU A 603 -31.05 3.11 3.09
N ALA A 604 -31.95 2.55 3.90
CA ALA A 604 -31.84 2.61 5.36
C ALA A 604 -30.57 1.92 5.89
N ALA A 605 -30.19 0.77 5.33
CA ALA A 605 -28.97 0.07 5.69
C ALA A 605 -27.72 0.86 5.32
N ILE A 606 -27.71 1.54 4.17
CA ILE A 606 -26.61 2.41 3.75
C ILE A 606 -26.44 3.60 4.69
N ASP A 607 -27.53 4.19 5.18
CA ASP A 607 -27.43 5.28 6.16
C ASP A 607 -26.83 4.78 7.50
N ARG A 608 -27.20 3.56 7.94
CA ARG A 608 -26.56 2.91 9.11
C ARG A 608 -25.07 2.63 8.88
N LEU A 609 -24.71 2.11 7.71
CA LEU A 609 -23.31 1.87 7.31
C LEU A 609 -22.51 3.17 7.33
N ARG A 610 -23.03 4.23 6.70
CA ARG A 610 -22.39 5.56 6.66
C ARG A 610 -22.19 6.14 8.06
N ALA A 611 -23.20 6.03 8.93
CA ALA A 611 -23.10 6.49 10.32
C ALA A 611 -22.01 5.75 11.13
N ALA A 612 -21.73 4.49 10.79
CA ALA A 612 -20.65 3.69 11.36
C ALA A 612 -19.30 3.83 10.64
N GLY A 613 -19.17 4.75 9.68
CA GLY A 613 -17.96 4.93 8.87
C GLY A 613 -17.67 3.78 7.90
N GLN A 614 -18.68 2.97 7.57
CA GLN A 614 -18.59 1.88 6.60
C GLN A 614 -19.08 2.33 5.22
N THR A 615 -18.55 1.68 4.17
CA THR A 615 -19.01 1.88 2.80
C THR A 615 -20.28 1.08 2.56
N GLY A 616 -21.24 1.67 1.85
CA GLY A 616 -22.43 0.99 1.36
C GLY A 616 -22.91 1.68 0.09
N VAL A 617 -22.91 0.98 -1.04
CA VAL A 617 -23.27 1.55 -2.34
C VAL A 617 -24.22 0.61 -3.08
N ILE A 618 -25.33 1.15 -3.57
CA ILE A 618 -26.20 0.44 -4.51
C ILE A 618 -25.51 0.42 -5.87
N ILE A 619 -25.13 -0.76 -6.35
CA ILE A 619 -24.41 -0.93 -7.62
C ILE A 619 -25.28 -1.48 -8.75
N GLY A 620 -26.50 -1.91 -8.45
CA GLY A 620 -27.29 -2.67 -9.41
C GLY A 620 -28.58 -3.21 -8.82
N ARG A 621 -29.21 -4.14 -9.55
CA ARG A 621 -30.45 -4.80 -9.16
C ARG A 621 -30.57 -6.21 -9.74
N LEU A 622 -31.38 -7.03 -9.10
CA LEU A 622 -31.82 -8.33 -9.60
C LEU A 622 -32.96 -8.16 -10.62
N THR A 623 -33.05 -9.05 -11.60
CA THR A 623 -34.08 -8.96 -12.65
C THR A 623 -34.41 -10.31 -13.27
N ASN A 624 -35.61 -10.39 -13.85
CA ASN A 624 -36.06 -11.51 -14.69
C ASN A 624 -36.22 -11.11 -16.18
N ALA A 625 -35.86 -9.87 -16.54
CA ALA A 625 -36.01 -9.38 -17.90
C ALA A 625 -34.99 -9.98 -18.89
N TRP A 626 -33.86 -10.50 -18.39
CA TRP A 626 -32.85 -11.23 -19.17
C TRP A 626 -32.19 -12.30 -18.32
N THR A 627 -31.38 -13.13 -18.97
CA THR A 627 -30.51 -14.11 -18.32
C THR A 627 -29.07 -13.65 -18.36
N GLY A 628 -28.38 -13.71 -17.22
CA GLY A 628 -26.98 -13.30 -17.10
C GLY A 628 -26.79 -11.84 -16.68
N LEU A 629 -25.61 -11.30 -16.96
CA LEU A 629 -25.19 -9.99 -16.47
C LEU A 629 -25.37 -8.91 -17.54
N TYR A 630 -26.07 -7.83 -17.19
CA TYR A 630 -26.15 -6.61 -17.99
C TYR A 630 -25.36 -5.50 -17.31
N SER A 631 -24.47 -4.84 -18.04
CA SER A 631 -23.70 -3.71 -17.53
C SER A 631 -24.14 -2.40 -18.18
N ALA A 632 -24.85 -1.55 -17.44
CA ALA A 632 -25.28 -0.24 -17.91
C ALA A 632 -24.16 0.80 -17.73
N ARG A 633 -23.88 1.61 -18.76
CA ARG A 633 -23.26 2.94 -18.57
C ARG A 633 -24.41 3.92 -18.31
N LYS A 634 -24.39 4.65 -17.20
CA LYS A 634 -25.28 5.81 -17.05
C LYS A 634 -24.95 6.77 -18.21
N GLY A 635 -25.98 7.13 -18.98
CA GLY A 635 -25.91 8.14 -20.04
C GLY A 635 -25.61 9.53 -19.51
#